data_AF-A0A6F8YU01-F1
#
_entry.id   AF-A0A6F8YU01-F1
#
_cell.length_a   1.000
_cell.length_b   1.000
_cell.length_c   1.000
_cell.angle_alpha   90.00
_cell.angle_beta   90.00
_cell.angle_gamma   90.00
#
_symmetry.space_group_name_H-M   'P 1'
#
loop_
_entity.id
_entity.type
_entity.pdbx_description
1 polymer ?
#
loop_
_entity_poly.entity_id
_entity_poly.type
_entity_poly.pdbx_seq_one_letter_code
_entity_poly.pdbx_strand_id
1 'polypeptide(L)'
;MATTTTSAAVAGLTAQQAASRLRIDGPNAVAAPPRRHLVTRVAHQLTDPLVALLVAAAVVTTVLGDLPDTAVILLVVVVNTVIGVSQEVRADAAIAALDQMTAPTARVVRDARHLVIPAAEVVQDDLVHLEPGDVVPADLRLHETHRFQVDEAALTGESVPVARDAGADVYAGTVVVTGRAAGTVVRTGSASALGRIATLVATTRPGPTPLQRRLAGLGRALGLTAVALSTVVFAIGVAGGRPVIEMAITAVSLVVAAVPESLPAVVTLALALGARRMAGARAIPRRLHAVETLGSVTLVASDKTGTLTEGRMAVQRAITVQGGTYRVNGSGYSPAGDLLDEAEQPSAAPAALRELARAVLLCNDATIASPDAEHPQWMPVGDPMEAALVAFAGRCGLDPDAERTAWPRVAELPFDQQTRRMTTVHRRPDGGYLVVCKGAPESVLTAPLVDSPPSGMLAEAHRMAASGLRVLAVATARYDAAPDPWAVRDLRPAGLVAVGDPLRAQAPHIAAAFDDAGIHLVLITGDHPATAAAIGEQLGIWHDGDGLVQGDEGAVTANGVGDQRVFARIQPEQKLDIVAALQERGHVVAMTGDGVNDAPALRRADIGVAMGGGTEVARQAADLVLVDDNLATVGTAVAEGRRIYDNIRRFLRYALAGGAAEILVMLAGPFLGLPVPLLPAQILWVNLLTHGVPGVALGAEPAEPGTMHRPPRSPQESVLGAGLLRGVLLTGALLAAVVLGAAVTADALGRPWQSVAFVVLGLGQLGIALAVRATPRPGRGRNHALTVAVAVSALLQLAAVLVPPLRDLLGTEYLSAAELATCAAVATLPGLAVRLAARKGRGTPNA
;
A
#
# COMPACT_ATOMS: atom_id res chain seq x y z
N MET A 1 -48.19 -15.22 32.22
CA MET A 1 -47.92 -16.05 31.04
C MET A 1 -47.25 -15.16 29.99
N ALA A 2 -45.92 -15.09 30.03
CA ALA A 2 -45.11 -14.37 29.07
C ALA A 2 -44.73 -15.36 27.97
N THR A 3 -45.17 -15.12 26.75
CA THR A 3 -44.78 -15.89 25.56
C THR A 3 -43.30 -15.68 25.31
N THR A 4 -42.51 -16.71 25.60
CA THR A 4 -41.16 -16.92 25.07
C THR A 4 -41.25 -17.03 23.56
N THR A 5 -41.00 -15.93 22.84
CA THR A 5 -40.65 -15.99 21.42
C THR A 5 -39.26 -16.59 21.32
N THR A 6 -39.22 -17.89 21.02
CA THR A 6 -38.03 -18.61 20.58
C THR A 6 -37.54 -17.92 19.29
N SER A 7 -36.38 -17.24 19.35
CA SER A 7 -35.69 -16.72 18.17
C SER A 7 -35.36 -17.92 17.27
N ALA A 8 -36.13 -18.10 16.20
CA ALA A 8 -35.80 -19.04 15.16
C ALA A 8 -34.55 -18.50 14.46
N ALA A 9 -33.45 -19.26 14.47
CA ALA A 9 -32.24 -18.92 13.72
C ALA A 9 -32.62 -18.71 12.25
N VAL A 10 -32.65 -17.44 11.81
CA VAL A 10 -33.02 -17.08 10.45
C VAL A 10 -31.89 -17.56 9.55
N ALA A 11 -32.14 -18.64 8.79
CA ALA A 11 -31.13 -19.31 7.98
C ALA A 11 -30.57 -18.46 6.81
N GLY A 12 -31.06 -17.23 6.62
CA GLY A 12 -30.69 -16.38 5.49
C GLY A 12 -31.15 -16.93 4.13
N LEU A 13 -30.64 -16.36 3.04
CA LEU A 13 -30.90 -16.84 1.68
C LEU A 13 -30.03 -18.06 1.35
N THR A 14 -30.48 -18.91 0.42
CA THR A 14 -29.59 -19.94 -0.15
C THR A 14 -28.65 -19.35 -1.20
N ALA A 15 -27.47 -19.94 -1.41
CA ALA A 15 -26.53 -19.50 -2.44
C ALA A 15 -27.18 -19.43 -3.85
N GLN A 16 -28.09 -20.36 -4.16
CA GLN A 16 -28.81 -20.38 -5.43
C GLN A 16 -29.82 -19.23 -5.57
N GLN A 17 -30.52 -18.88 -4.50
CA GLN A 17 -31.44 -17.74 -4.48
C GLN A 17 -30.68 -16.43 -4.65
N ALA A 18 -29.56 -16.27 -3.93
CA ALA A 18 -28.70 -15.11 -4.05
C ALA A 18 -28.16 -14.94 -5.48
N ALA A 19 -27.64 -16.02 -6.09
CA ALA A 19 -27.14 -15.99 -7.47
C ALA A 19 -28.24 -15.74 -8.52
N SER A 20 -29.49 -16.14 -8.24
CA SER A 20 -30.62 -15.81 -9.11
C SER A 20 -30.97 -14.33 -9.05
N ARG A 21 -31.04 -13.76 -7.84
CA ARG A 21 -31.34 -12.34 -7.62
C ARG A 21 -30.25 -11.44 -8.19
N LEU A 22 -28.98 -11.79 -7.98
CA LEU A 22 -27.84 -11.06 -8.54
C LEU A 22 -27.90 -10.96 -10.07
N ARG A 23 -28.43 -11.99 -10.75
CA ARG A 23 -28.62 -11.98 -12.22
C ARG A 23 -29.79 -11.10 -12.67
N ILE A 24 -30.82 -10.94 -11.83
CA ILE A 24 -32.04 -10.18 -12.16
C ILE A 24 -31.84 -8.70 -11.81
N ASP A 25 -31.44 -8.42 -10.57
CA ASP A 25 -31.34 -7.07 -10.02
C ASP A 25 -30.00 -6.40 -10.35
N GLY A 26 -29.00 -7.21 -10.72
CA GLY A 26 -27.63 -6.76 -10.92
C GLY A 26 -26.85 -6.61 -9.60
N PRO A 27 -25.57 -6.22 -9.68
CA PRO A 27 -24.72 -6.07 -8.51
C PRO A 27 -25.14 -4.88 -7.63
N ASN A 28 -24.90 -4.99 -6.33
CA ASN A 28 -25.04 -3.89 -5.35
C ASN A 28 -23.89 -2.87 -5.51
N ALA A 29 -23.90 -2.18 -6.64
CA ALA A 29 -22.97 -1.12 -6.98
C ALA A 29 -23.67 -0.07 -7.85
N VAL A 30 -23.18 1.17 -7.81
CA VAL A 30 -23.60 2.18 -8.78
C VAL A 30 -22.93 1.87 -10.12
N ALA A 31 -23.68 2.00 -11.22
CA ALA A 31 -23.14 1.75 -12.56
C ALA A 31 -21.89 2.61 -12.79
N ALA A 32 -20.76 1.95 -13.03
CA ALA A 32 -19.52 2.64 -13.38
C ALA A 32 -19.75 3.49 -14.65
N PRO A 33 -19.07 4.64 -14.79
CA PRO A 33 -19.17 5.45 -16.01
C PRO A 33 -18.84 4.57 -17.23
N PRO A 34 -19.56 4.75 -18.36
CA PRO A 34 -19.39 3.90 -19.53
C PRO A 34 -17.93 3.94 -19.99
N ARG A 35 -17.35 2.75 -20.21
CA ARG A 35 -16.00 2.62 -20.75
C ARG A 35 -15.94 3.35 -22.08
N ARG A 36 -14.89 4.16 -22.30
CA ARG A 36 -14.68 4.82 -23.59
C ARG A 36 -14.57 3.77 -24.69
N HIS A 37 -15.44 3.85 -25.70
CA HIS A 37 -15.35 3.03 -26.91
C HIS A 37 -14.00 3.26 -27.62
N LEU A 38 -13.50 2.24 -28.32
CA LEU A 38 -12.23 2.31 -29.04
C LEU A 38 -12.18 3.50 -30.01
N VAL A 39 -13.30 3.80 -30.68
CA VAL A 39 -13.42 4.95 -31.60
C VAL A 39 -13.17 6.28 -30.89
N THR A 40 -13.72 6.46 -29.69
CA THR A 40 -13.51 7.70 -28.91
C THR A 40 -12.06 7.85 -28.48
N ARG A 41 -11.38 6.74 -28.15
CA ARG A 41 -9.94 6.76 -27.80
C ARG A 41 -9.07 7.13 -28.99
N VAL A 42 -9.35 6.53 -30.16
CA VAL A 42 -8.67 6.86 -31.42
C VAL A 42 -8.87 8.33 -31.76
N ALA A 43 -10.11 8.83 -31.70
CA ALA A 43 -10.40 10.24 -31.97
C ALA A 43 -9.63 11.17 -31.04
N HIS A 44 -9.59 10.86 -29.74
CA HIS A 44 -8.84 11.65 -28.76
C HIS A 44 -7.33 11.69 -29.06
N GLN A 45 -6.75 10.56 -29.49
CA GLN A 45 -5.33 10.49 -29.85
C GLN A 45 -5.02 11.31 -31.11
N LEU A 46 -5.93 11.33 -32.09
CA LEU A 46 -5.77 12.12 -33.32
C LEU A 46 -5.97 13.63 -33.09
N THR A 47 -6.71 14.02 -32.05
CA THR A 47 -6.90 15.42 -31.65
C THR A 47 -5.81 15.96 -30.72
N ASP A 48 -4.83 15.14 -30.32
CA ASP A 48 -3.68 15.63 -29.57
C ASP A 48 -2.93 16.70 -30.39
N PRO A 49 -2.51 17.83 -29.80
CA PRO A 49 -1.90 18.93 -30.56
C PRO A 49 -0.69 18.54 -31.43
N LEU A 50 0.14 17.58 -30.97
CA LEU A 50 1.33 17.16 -31.72
C LEU A 50 0.96 16.22 -32.87
N VAL A 51 0.05 15.28 -32.64
CA VAL A 51 -0.47 14.39 -33.68
C VAL A 51 -1.27 15.18 -34.72
N ALA A 52 -2.10 16.13 -34.28
CA ALA A 52 -2.85 17.02 -35.17
C ALA A 52 -1.90 17.85 -36.06
N LEU A 53 -0.76 18.29 -35.53
CA LEU A 53 0.27 18.98 -36.31
C LEU A 53 0.91 18.06 -37.37
N LEU A 54 1.17 16.79 -37.04
CA LEU A 54 1.63 15.79 -38.03
C LEU A 54 0.58 15.51 -39.10
N VAL A 55 -0.69 15.37 -38.71
CA VAL A 55 -1.79 15.17 -39.66
C VAL A 55 -1.89 16.39 -40.59
N ALA A 56 -1.76 17.61 -40.06
CA ALA A 56 -1.72 18.83 -40.85
C ALA A 56 -0.51 18.85 -41.81
N ALA A 57 0.68 18.44 -41.34
CA ALA A 57 1.87 18.29 -42.17
C ALA A 57 1.62 17.29 -43.31
N ALA A 58 1.08 16.10 -43.02
CA ALA A 58 0.74 15.10 -44.02
C ALA A 58 -0.22 15.63 -45.09
N VAL A 59 -1.24 16.42 -44.70
CA VAL A 59 -2.17 17.06 -45.65
C VAL A 59 -1.41 18.02 -46.57
N VAL A 60 -0.54 18.88 -46.02
CA VAL A 60 0.27 19.82 -46.81
C VAL A 60 1.18 19.07 -47.78
N THR A 61 1.90 18.04 -47.31
CA THR A 61 2.80 17.21 -48.12
C THR A 61 2.05 16.48 -49.24
N THR A 62 0.82 16.02 -48.98
CA THR A 62 -0.05 15.39 -49.98
C THR A 62 -0.42 16.38 -51.09
N VAL A 63 -0.79 17.61 -50.72
CA VAL A 63 -1.16 18.68 -51.68
C VAL A 63 0.01 19.03 -52.59
N LEU A 64 1.24 18.88 -52.10
CA LEU A 64 2.47 19.13 -52.86
C LEU A 64 2.89 17.96 -53.77
N GLY A 65 2.21 16.81 -53.69
CA GLY A 65 2.49 15.64 -54.52
C GLY A 65 3.62 14.74 -53.98
N ASP A 66 4.12 14.98 -52.77
CA ASP A 66 5.15 14.16 -52.14
C ASP A 66 4.50 12.97 -51.39
N LEU A 67 4.17 11.94 -52.18
CA LEU A 67 3.53 10.72 -51.70
C LEU A 67 4.41 9.89 -50.74
N PRO A 68 5.74 9.75 -50.94
CA PRO A 68 6.62 9.05 -50.00
C PRO A 68 6.59 9.66 -48.59
N ASP A 69 6.83 10.96 -48.45
CA ASP A 69 6.85 11.61 -47.12
C ASP A 69 5.47 11.58 -46.47
N THR A 70 4.41 11.77 -47.26
CA THR A 70 3.02 11.60 -46.79
C THR A 70 2.79 10.20 -46.22
N ALA A 71 3.23 9.15 -46.92
CA ALA A 71 3.05 7.77 -46.50
C ALA A 71 3.78 7.49 -45.17
N VAL A 72 4.98 8.04 -44.98
CA VAL A 72 5.71 7.92 -43.71
C VAL A 72 4.99 8.59 -42.56
N ILE A 73 4.55 9.84 -42.74
CA ILE A 73 3.87 10.58 -41.67
C ILE A 73 2.58 9.83 -41.29
N LEU A 74 1.78 9.39 -42.27
CA LEU A 74 0.57 8.59 -42.00
C LEU A 74 0.88 7.26 -41.31
N LEU A 75 1.92 6.54 -41.74
CA LEU A 75 2.35 5.29 -41.10
C LEU A 75 2.70 5.54 -39.63
N VAL A 76 3.49 6.57 -39.35
CA VAL A 76 3.90 6.94 -37.99
C VAL A 76 2.69 7.31 -37.15
N VAL A 77 1.77 8.14 -37.67
CA VAL A 77 0.53 8.52 -36.98
C VAL A 77 -0.31 7.27 -36.65
N VAL A 78 -0.47 6.35 -37.61
CA VAL A 78 -1.24 5.10 -37.41
C VAL A 78 -0.57 4.23 -36.36
N VAL A 79 0.74 3.95 -36.48
CA VAL A 79 1.44 3.07 -35.53
C VAL A 79 1.49 3.70 -34.14
N ASN A 80 1.78 4.99 -34.03
CA ASN A 80 1.76 5.71 -32.74
C ASN A 80 0.36 5.69 -32.12
N THR A 81 -0.69 5.90 -32.92
CA THR A 81 -2.08 5.81 -32.45
C THR A 81 -2.43 4.41 -31.95
N VAL A 82 -2.06 3.37 -32.69
CA VAL A 82 -2.28 1.97 -32.29
C VAL A 82 -1.52 1.65 -31.01
N ILE A 83 -0.24 2.03 -30.90
CA ILE A 83 0.57 1.84 -29.70
C ILE A 83 -0.06 2.59 -28.53
N GLY A 84 -0.37 3.88 -28.69
CA GLY A 84 -0.98 4.72 -27.66
C GLY A 84 -2.32 4.18 -27.15
N VAL A 85 -3.25 3.84 -28.04
CA VAL A 85 -4.55 3.24 -27.66
C VAL A 85 -4.34 1.88 -27.00
N SER A 86 -3.42 1.05 -27.49
CA SER A 86 -3.13 -0.25 -26.85
C SER A 86 -2.56 -0.09 -25.44
N GLN A 87 -1.71 0.92 -25.22
CA GLN A 87 -1.16 1.24 -23.90
C GLN A 87 -2.24 1.79 -22.96
N GLU A 88 -3.12 2.67 -23.44
CA GLU A 88 -4.26 3.19 -22.68
C GLU A 88 -5.21 2.06 -22.27
N VAL A 89 -5.57 1.16 -23.18
CA VAL A 89 -6.44 0.00 -22.89
C VAL A 89 -5.79 -0.93 -21.87
N ARG A 90 -4.48 -1.20 -21.99
CA ARG A 90 -3.75 -2.04 -21.03
C ARG A 90 -3.63 -1.36 -19.67
N ALA A 91 -3.41 -0.05 -19.64
CA ALA A 91 -3.35 0.73 -18.41
C ALA A 91 -4.71 0.70 -17.70
N ASP A 92 -5.81 0.98 -18.42
CA ASP A 92 -7.17 0.92 -17.88
C ASP A 92 -7.53 -0.48 -17.37
N ALA A 93 -7.17 -1.53 -18.11
CA ALA A 93 -7.41 -2.91 -17.68
C ALA A 93 -6.61 -3.25 -16.41
N ALA A 94 -5.37 -2.75 -16.30
CA ALA A 94 -4.56 -2.94 -15.12
C ALA A 94 -5.11 -2.17 -13.91
N ILE A 95 -5.65 -0.97 -14.11
CA ILE A 95 -6.33 -0.19 -13.06
C ILE A 95 -7.61 -0.89 -12.63
N ALA A 96 -8.45 -1.31 -13.57
CA ALA A 96 -9.70 -2.01 -13.28
C ALA A 96 -9.48 -3.31 -12.49
N ALA A 97 -8.37 -4.02 -12.74
CA ALA A 97 -7.99 -5.19 -11.97
C ALA A 97 -7.63 -4.83 -10.51
N LEU A 98 -7.05 -3.66 -10.25
CA LEU A 98 -6.75 -3.19 -8.89
C LEU A 98 -8.03 -2.80 -8.15
N ASP A 99 -8.97 -2.14 -8.83
CA ASP A 99 -10.27 -1.77 -8.24
C ASP A 99 -11.00 -3.01 -7.70
N GLN A 100 -10.98 -4.12 -8.44
CA GLN A 100 -11.56 -5.40 -7.99
C GLN A 100 -10.91 -5.96 -6.73
N MET A 101 -9.62 -5.72 -6.50
CA MET A 101 -8.90 -6.22 -5.32
C MET A 101 -9.19 -5.40 -4.06
N THR A 102 -9.82 -4.23 -4.20
CA THR A 102 -10.07 -3.27 -3.11
C THR A 102 -11.55 -3.05 -2.86
N ALA A 103 -12.38 -3.92 -3.45
CA ALA A 103 -13.81 -3.89 -3.30
C ALA A 103 -14.20 -4.11 -1.81
N PRO A 104 -15.13 -3.30 -1.27
CA PRO A 104 -15.59 -3.46 0.10
C PRO A 104 -16.27 -4.82 0.29
N THR A 105 -16.22 -5.35 1.50
CA THR A 105 -16.86 -6.63 1.85
C THR A 105 -18.03 -6.42 2.80
N ALA A 106 -18.89 -7.43 2.91
CA ALA A 106 -20.07 -7.46 3.74
C ALA A 106 -20.20 -8.82 4.43
N ARG A 107 -20.66 -8.82 5.67
CA ARG A 107 -20.98 -10.03 6.43
C ARG A 107 -22.45 -10.38 6.26
N VAL A 108 -22.72 -11.49 5.59
CA VAL A 108 -24.07 -12.00 5.33
C VAL A 108 -24.27 -13.37 5.96
N VAL A 109 -25.52 -13.74 6.20
CA VAL A 109 -25.91 -15.11 6.52
C VAL A 109 -26.54 -15.73 5.28
N ARG A 110 -25.92 -16.79 4.75
CA ARG A 110 -26.47 -17.59 3.65
C ARG A 110 -26.31 -19.08 3.96
N ASP A 111 -27.29 -19.89 3.60
CA ASP A 111 -27.33 -21.32 3.92
C ASP A 111 -27.05 -21.61 5.42
N ALA A 112 -27.59 -20.77 6.30
CA ALA A 112 -27.39 -20.76 7.75
C ALA A 112 -25.92 -20.61 8.22
N ARG A 113 -25.03 -20.09 7.38
CA ARG A 113 -23.62 -19.82 7.69
C ARG A 113 -23.29 -18.35 7.54
N HIS A 114 -22.38 -17.85 8.38
CA HIS A 114 -21.84 -16.52 8.26
C HIS A 114 -20.77 -16.49 7.17
N LEU A 115 -20.97 -15.67 6.14
CA LEU A 115 -20.06 -15.51 5.02
C LEU A 115 -19.63 -14.06 4.89
N VAL A 116 -18.34 -13.84 4.62
CA VAL A 116 -17.82 -12.55 4.18
C VAL A 116 -17.78 -12.58 2.65
N ILE A 117 -18.61 -11.75 2.00
CA ILE A 117 -18.70 -11.65 0.54
C ILE A 117 -18.38 -10.22 0.09
N PRO A 118 -17.99 -10.00 -1.18
CA PRO A 118 -17.91 -8.66 -1.73
C PRO A 118 -19.26 -7.94 -1.59
N ALA A 119 -19.26 -6.68 -1.17
CA ALA A 119 -20.48 -5.90 -0.98
C ALA A 119 -21.29 -5.76 -2.28
N ALA A 120 -20.64 -5.84 -3.45
CA ALA A 120 -21.28 -5.86 -4.77
C ALA A 120 -22.13 -7.12 -5.03
N GLU A 121 -21.89 -8.22 -4.30
CA GLU A 121 -22.65 -9.47 -4.39
C GLU A 121 -23.80 -9.55 -3.39
N VAL A 122 -23.97 -8.54 -2.53
CA VAL A 122 -25.13 -8.43 -1.64
C VAL A 122 -26.36 -8.18 -2.49
N VAL A 123 -27.44 -8.93 -2.23
CA VAL A 123 -28.70 -8.83 -2.96
C VAL A 123 -29.83 -8.44 -2.03
N GLN A 124 -30.96 -8.01 -2.61
CA GLN A 124 -32.18 -7.79 -1.84
C GLN A 124 -32.58 -9.07 -1.09
N ASP A 125 -33.07 -8.90 0.14
CA ASP A 125 -33.42 -9.95 1.12
C ASP A 125 -32.25 -10.73 1.74
N ASP A 126 -30.98 -10.41 1.44
CA ASP A 126 -29.87 -10.95 2.24
C ASP A 126 -30.01 -10.54 3.71
N LEU A 127 -29.68 -11.45 4.63
CA LEU A 127 -29.53 -11.13 6.05
C LEU A 127 -28.10 -10.69 6.31
N VAL A 128 -27.92 -9.45 6.77
CA VAL A 128 -26.62 -8.82 7.02
C VAL A 128 -26.42 -8.69 8.53
N HIS A 129 -25.21 -9.02 9.00
CA HIS A 129 -24.80 -8.79 10.39
C HIS A 129 -23.82 -7.61 10.45
N LEU A 130 -24.03 -6.72 11.41
CA LEU A 130 -23.32 -5.47 11.57
C LEU A 130 -22.68 -5.39 12.95
N GLU A 131 -21.40 -5.02 12.98
CA GLU A 131 -20.61 -4.81 14.19
C GLU A 131 -19.90 -3.45 14.13
N PRO A 132 -19.36 -2.95 15.27
CA PRO A 132 -18.65 -1.68 15.29
C PRO A 132 -17.52 -1.64 14.26
N GLY A 133 -17.49 -0.57 13.47
CA GLY A 133 -16.54 -0.36 12.39
C GLY A 133 -16.91 -0.99 11.03
N ASP A 134 -18.06 -1.67 10.94
CA ASP A 134 -18.61 -2.03 9.63
C ASP A 134 -19.21 -0.82 8.92
N VAL A 135 -19.03 -0.79 7.60
CA VAL A 135 -19.77 0.11 6.72
C VAL A 135 -21.01 -0.63 6.24
N VAL A 136 -22.16 -0.01 6.40
CA VAL A 136 -23.44 -0.63 6.03
C VAL A 136 -23.47 -0.84 4.51
N PRO A 137 -23.57 -2.10 4.01
CA PRO A 137 -23.26 -2.41 2.61
C PRO A 137 -24.41 -2.09 1.64
N ALA A 138 -25.64 -2.04 2.13
CA ALA A 138 -26.87 -1.76 1.39
C ALA A 138 -27.89 -1.15 2.35
N ASP A 139 -29.00 -0.61 1.88
CA ASP A 139 -30.04 -0.12 2.81
C ASP A 139 -30.73 -1.33 3.46
N LEU A 140 -30.72 -1.39 4.80
CA LEU A 140 -31.21 -2.50 5.60
C LEU A 140 -32.40 -2.11 6.46
N ARG A 141 -33.29 -3.07 6.73
CA ARG A 141 -34.28 -3.01 7.81
C ARG A 141 -33.78 -3.88 8.96
N LEU A 142 -33.59 -3.29 10.14
CA LEU A 142 -33.06 -4.00 11.32
C LEU A 142 -34.12 -4.93 11.94
N HIS A 143 -33.68 -6.10 12.40
CA HIS A 143 -34.50 -7.06 13.15
C HIS A 143 -34.07 -7.15 14.61
N GLU A 144 -32.76 -7.15 14.84
CA GLU A 144 -32.16 -7.27 16.17
C GLU A 144 -31.14 -6.16 16.36
N THR A 145 -31.16 -5.50 17.52
CA THR A 145 -30.19 -4.46 17.87
C THR A 145 -29.75 -4.59 19.31
N HIS A 146 -28.47 -4.32 19.56
CA HIS A 146 -27.91 -4.28 20.90
C HIS A 146 -27.04 -3.03 21.05
N ARG A 147 -27.57 -1.99 21.71
CA ARG A 147 -26.92 -0.68 21.89
C ARG A 147 -26.35 -0.11 20.57
N PHE A 148 -27.11 -0.30 19.49
CA PHE A 148 -26.64 -0.05 18.13
C PHE A 148 -26.72 1.44 17.78
N GLN A 149 -25.59 2.02 17.40
CA GLN A 149 -25.46 3.41 16.96
C GLN A 149 -24.70 3.48 15.65
N VAL A 150 -25.16 4.36 14.76
CA VAL A 150 -24.55 4.59 13.44
C VAL A 150 -24.20 6.06 13.25
N ASP A 151 -23.06 6.31 12.61
CA ASP A 151 -22.67 7.62 12.10
C ASP A 151 -23.22 7.77 10.68
N GLU A 152 -24.09 8.76 10.51
CA GLU A 152 -24.75 9.08 9.24
C GLU A 152 -24.10 10.28 8.52
N ALA A 153 -22.92 10.74 8.95
CA ALA A 153 -22.23 11.90 8.40
C ALA A 153 -22.02 11.83 6.88
N ALA A 154 -21.81 10.63 6.33
CA ALA A 154 -21.67 10.43 4.89
C ALA A 154 -22.93 10.83 4.08
N LEU A 155 -24.10 10.84 4.72
CA LEU A 155 -25.39 11.17 4.11
C LEU A 155 -25.92 12.53 4.56
N THR A 156 -25.76 12.87 5.84
CA THR A 156 -26.36 14.07 6.47
C THR A 156 -25.36 15.21 6.64
N GLY A 157 -24.06 14.92 6.66
CA GLY A 157 -23.02 15.87 7.02
C GLY A 157 -22.86 16.09 8.53
N GLU A 158 -23.66 15.43 9.37
CA GLU A 158 -23.61 15.54 10.84
C GLU A 158 -22.95 14.29 11.43
N SER A 159 -21.87 14.48 12.19
CA SER A 159 -21.06 13.39 12.78
C SER A 159 -21.50 12.95 14.18
N VAL A 160 -22.72 13.30 14.59
CA VAL A 160 -23.26 12.85 15.89
C VAL A 160 -23.85 11.45 15.70
N PRO A 161 -23.36 10.42 16.42
CA PRO A 161 -23.89 9.06 16.29
C PRO A 161 -25.37 8.99 16.67
N VAL A 162 -26.16 8.33 15.83
CA VAL A 162 -27.61 8.18 16.01
C VAL A 162 -27.94 6.74 16.41
N ALA A 163 -28.71 6.58 17.49
CA ALA A 163 -29.20 5.27 17.92
C ALA A 163 -30.30 4.76 16.98
N ARG A 164 -30.27 3.45 16.67
CA ARG A 164 -31.27 2.79 15.83
C ARG A 164 -31.76 1.50 16.51
N ASP A 165 -33.08 1.36 16.58
CA ASP A 165 -33.74 0.20 17.19
C ASP A 165 -34.19 -0.83 16.15
N ALA A 166 -34.57 -2.02 16.63
CA ALA A 166 -35.21 -3.03 15.80
C ALA A 166 -36.43 -2.44 15.05
N GLY A 167 -36.56 -2.77 13.76
CA GLY A 167 -37.56 -2.19 12.88
C GLY A 167 -37.18 -0.84 12.29
N ALA A 168 -36.02 -0.23 12.61
CA ALA A 168 -35.52 0.97 11.93
C ALA A 168 -34.84 0.64 10.58
N ASP A 169 -34.78 1.63 9.69
CA ASP A 169 -33.97 1.55 8.47
C ASP A 169 -32.57 2.08 8.77
N VAL A 170 -31.57 1.44 8.19
CA VAL A 170 -30.18 1.90 8.19
C VAL A 170 -29.72 1.94 6.74
N TYR A 171 -28.98 2.99 6.40
CA TYR A 171 -28.68 3.32 5.02
C TYR A 171 -27.28 2.88 4.61
N ALA A 172 -27.11 2.50 3.34
CA ALA A 172 -25.81 2.17 2.78
C ALA A 172 -24.81 3.32 2.99
N GLY A 173 -23.56 2.99 3.31
CA GLY A 173 -22.48 3.97 3.51
C GLY A 173 -22.42 4.63 4.88
N THR A 174 -23.40 4.38 5.78
CA THR A 174 -23.27 4.76 7.19
C THR A 174 -22.33 3.79 7.91
N VAL A 175 -21.77 4.25 9.03
CA VAL A 175 -20.76 3.51 9.78
C VAL A 175 -21.30 3.10 11.12
N VAL A 176 -21.13 1.85 11.52
CA VAL A 176 -21.48 1.41 12.88
C VAL A 176 -20.44 1.93 13.86
N VAL A 177 -20.87 2.73 14.84
CA VAL A 177 -19.98 3.32 15.85
C VAL A 177 -19.89 2.42 17.07
N THR A 178 -21.04 1.97 17.58
CA THR A 178 -21.14 1.10 18.76
C THR A 178 -22.30 0.11 18.62
N GLY A 179 -22.20 -0.99 19.37
CA GLY A 179 -23.23 -2.03 19.38
C GLY A 179 -23.21 -2.95 18.15
N ARG A 180 -24.15 -3.88 18.11
CA ARG A 180 -24.31 -4.86 17.01
C ARG A 180 -25.76 -4.93 16.55
N ALA A 181 -25.97 -5.27 15.30
CA ALA A 181 -27.30 -5.45 14.74
C ALA A 181 -27.36 -6.50 13.64
N ALA A 182 -28.55 -7.05 13.42
CA ALA A 182 -28.86 -7.89 12.26
C ALA A 182 -30.02 -7.26 11.48
N GLY A 183 -29.96 -7.25 10.16
CA GLY A 183 -31.00 -6.64 9.32
C GLY A 183 -31.07 -7.24 7.92
N THR A 184 -32.24 -7.16 7.29
CA THR A 184 -32.45 -7.64 5.93
C THR A 184 -32.30 -6.51 4.92
N VAL A 185 -31.64 -6.80 3.80
CA VAL A 185 -31.43 -5.84 2.71
C VAL A 185 -32.74 -5.49 2.03
N VAL A 186 -33.07 -4.20 2.00
CA VAL A 186 -34.29 -3.66 1.37
C VAL A 186 -33.98 -3.05 0.00
N ARG A 187 -32.87 -2.31 -0.12
CA ARG A 187 -32.49 -1.64 -1.37
C ARG A 187 -30.98 -1.75 -1.63
N THR A 188 -30.62 -2.13 -2.84
CA THR A 188 -29.23 -2.29 -3.31
C THR A 188 -28.89 -1.32 -4.44
N GLY A 189 -27.61 -1.21 -4.78
CA GLY A 189 -27.10 -0.53 -5.96
C GLY A 189 -27.55 0.93 -6.03
N SER A 190 -27.96 1.37 -7.21
CA SER A 190 -28.46 2.74 -7.46
C SER A 190 -29.76 3.07 -6.71
N ALA A 191 -30.51 2.07 -6.23
CA ALA A 191 -31.74 2.28 -5.46
C ALA A 191 -31.49 2.54 -3.96
N SER A 192 -30.29 2.24 -3.45
CA SER A 192 -29.88 2.58 -2.08
C SER A 192 -29.76 4.11 -1.89
N ALA A 193 -29.76 4.58 -0.64
CA ALA A 193 -29.64 6.02 -0.34
C ALA A 193 -28.31 6.59 -0.87
N LEU A 194 -27.20 5.91 -0.56
CA LEU A 194 -25.89 6.26 -1.08
C LEU A 194 -25.82 6.11 -2.60
N GLY A 195 -26.45 5.08 -3.16
CA GLY A 195 -26.47 4.83 -4.60
C GLY A 195 -27.10 5.96 -5.40
N ARG A 196 -28.17 6.57 -4.89
CA ARG A 196 -28.80 7.74 -5.51
C ARG A 196 -27.88 8.96 -5.49
N ILE A 197 -27.23 9.23 -4.36
CA ILE A 197 -26.25 10.33 -4.23
C ILE A 197 -25.06 10.10 -5.14
N ALA A 198 -24.49 8.89 -5.12
CA ALA A 198 -23.37 8.53 -5.96
C ALA A 198 -23.71 8.58 -7.46
N THR A 199 -24.94 8.25 -7.87
CA THR A 199 -25.40 8.42 -9.26
C THR A 199 -25.38 9.88 -9.71
N LEU A 200 -25.69 10.82 -8.80
CA LEU A 200 -25.59 12.27 -9.07
C LEU A 200 -24.14 12.76 -9.21
N VAL A 201 -23.18 12.07 -8.57
CA VAL A 201 -21.75 12.43 -8.55
C VAL A 201 -20.90 11.64 -9.56
N ALA A 202 -21.43 10.52 -10.10
CA ALA A 202 -20.76 9.52 -10.94
C ALA A 202 -20.12 10.05 -12.24
N THR A 203 -20.36 11.32 -12.59
CA THR A 203 -19.71 11.99 -13.72
C THR A 203 -18.27 12.43 -13.43
N THR A 204 -17.81 12.37 -12.17
CA THR A 204 -16.50 12.89 -11.76
C THR A 204 -15.44 11.77 -11.80
N ARG A 205 -14.57 11.81 -12.82
CA ARG A 205 -13.47 10.82 -12.96
C ARG A 205 -12.29 11.15 -12.05
N PRO A 206 -11.51 10.14 -11.60
CA PRO A 206 -10.26 10.38 -10.90
C PRO A 206 -9.31 11.26 -11.72
N GLY A 207 -8.75 12.30 -11.09
CA GLY A 207 -7.78 13.19 -11.72
C GLY A 207 -6.37 12.57 -11.85
N PRO A 208 -5.47 13.19 -12.63
CA PRO A 208 -4.11 12.71 -12.80
C PRO A 208 -3.28 12.77 -11.51
N THR A 209 -2.36 11.82 -11.35
CA THR A 209 -1.45 11.78 -10.19
C THR A 209 -0.51 12.99 -10.16
N PRO A 210 0.07 13.34 -9.01
CA PRO A 210 1.05 14.42 -8.93
C PRO A 210 2.23 14.25 -9.91
N LEU A 211 2.80 13.05 -10.05
CA LEU A 211 3.84 12.77 -11.02
C LEU A 211 3.35 12.96 -12.45
N GLN A 212 2.17 12.47 -12.81
CA GLN A 212 1.59 12.69 -14.14
C GLN A 212 1.44 14.19 -14.44
N ARG A 213 0.98 14.99 -13.48
CA ARG A 213 0.87 16.46 -13.63
C ARG A 213 2.23 17.12 -13.81
N ARG A 214 3.23 16.76 -12.99
CA ARG A 214 4.60 17.29 -13.10
C ARG A 214 5.22 16.93 -14.46
N LEU A 215 5.00 15.71 -14.92
CA LEU A 215 5.50 15.22 -16.21
C LEU A 215 4.78 15.87 -17.40
N ALA A 216 3.48 16.14 -17.30
CA ALA A 216 2.75 16.93 -18.30
C ALA A 216 3.30 18.36 -18.38
N GLY A 217 3.60 18.98 -17.23
CA GLY A 217 4.29 20.28 -17.18
C GLY A 217 5.67 20.25 -17.83
N LEU A 218 6.45 19.19 -17.58
CA LEU A 218 7.73 18.96 -18.24
C LEU A 218 7.58 18.81 -19.76
N GLY A 219 6.59 18.04 -20.22
CA GLY A 219 6.30 17.86 -21.65
C GLY A 219 5.99 19.18 -22.35
N ARG A 220 5.23 20.08 -21.71
CA ARG A 220 4.96 21.43 -22.23
C ARG A 220 6.24 22.28 -22.33
N ALA A 221 7.09 22.26 -21.31
CA ALA A 221 8.35 23.01 -21.31
C ALA A 221 9.33 22.49 -22.38
N LEU A 222 9.42 21.17 -22.55
CA LEU A 222 10.19 20.54 -23.61
C LEU A 222 9.63 20.88 -24.99
N GLY A 223 8.31 20.84 -25.16
CA GLY A 223 7.64 21.22 -26.42
C GLY A 223 7.93 22.66 -26.82
N LEU A 224 7.83 23.62 -25.89
CA LEU A 224 8.18 25.02 -26.13
C LEU A 224 9.66 25.18 -26.53
N THR A 225 10.56 24.46 -25.86
CA THR A 225 12.00 24.47 -26.16
C THR A 225 12.27 23.86 -27.53
N ALA A 226 11.61 22.76 -27.86
CA ALA A 226 11.71 22.09 -29.15
C ALA A 226 11.22 22.99 -30.29
N VAL A 227 10.11 23.70 -30.11
CA VAL A 227 9.61 24.70 -31.09
C VAL A 227 10.65 25.80 -31.30
N ALA A 228 11.22 26.35 -30.22
CA ALA A 228 12.24 27.39 -30.33
C ALA A 228 13.48 26.89 -31.10
N LEU A 229 14.01 25.71 -30.76
CA LEU A 229 15.19 25.13 -31.42
C LEU A 229 14.89 24.72 -32.86
N SER A 230 13.71 24.16 -33.15
CA SER A 230 13.27 23.81 -34.51
C SER A 230 13.11 25.05 -35.39
N THR A 231 12.67 26.18 -34.82
CA THR A 231 12.63 27.46 -35.53
C THR A 231 14.04 27.93 -35.92
N VAL A 232 15.04 27.72 -35.08
CA VAL A 232 16.45 28.02 -35.40
C VAL A 232 16.94 27.12 -36.54
N VAL A 233 16.69 25.81 -36.46
CA VAL A 233 17.05 24.86 -37.53
C VAL A 233 16.37 25.23 -38.85
N PHE A 234 15.08 25.57 -38.82
CA PHE A 234 14.33 26.07 -39.96
C PHE A 234 14.99 27.30 -40.59
N ALA A 235 15.31 28.31 -39.77
CA ALA A 235 15.92 29.56 -40.25
C ALA A 235 17.30 29.31 -40.87
N ILE A 236 18.13 28.46 -40.25
CA ILE A 236 19.44 28.08 -40.79
C ILE A 236 19.30 27.36 -42.12
N GLY A 237 18.37 26.39 -42.23
CA GLY A 237 18.17 25.64 -43.47
C GLY A 237 17.67 26.51 -44.62
N VAL A 238 16.72 27.40 -44.36
CA VAL A 238 16.22 28.35 -45.38
C VAL A 238 17.32 29.34 -45.78
N ALA A 239 18.09 29.87 -44.82
CA ALA A 239 19.24 30.73 -45.12
C ALA A 239 20.34 29.98 -45.91
N GLY A 240 20.45 28.66 -45.72
CA GLY A 240 21.31 27.76 -46.49
C GLY A 240 20.75 27.37 -47.86
N GLY A 241 19.63 27.95 -48.31
CA GLY A 241 19.04 27.73 -49.63
C GLY A 241 18.12 26.50 -49.74
N ARG A 242 17.71 25.89 -48.61
CA ARG A 242 16.80 24.74 -48.63
C ARG A 242 15.35 25.15 -48.89
N PRO A 243 14.54 24.29 -49.54
CA PRO A 243 13.12 24.55 -49.74
C PRO A 243 12.39 24.81 -48.42
N VAL A 244 11.62 25.90 -48.37
CA VAL A 244 10.89 26.33 -47.17
C VAL A 244 9.97 25.24 -46.64
N ILE A 245 9.32 24.51 -47.54
CA ILE A 245 8.40 23.41 -47.23
C ILE A 245 9.12 22.25 -46.55
N GLU A 246 10.23 21.77 -47.11
CA GLU A 246 11.03 20.68 -46.52
C GLU A 246 11.51 21.06 -45.12
N MET A 247 11.96 22.32 -44.96
CA MET A 247 12.38 22.83 -43.65
C MET A 247 11.22 22.93 -42.67
N ALA A 248 10.01 23.28 -43.11
CA ALA A 248 8.82 23.32 -42.27
C ALA A 248 8.43 21.91 -41.78
N ILE A 249 8.43 20.91 -42.67
CA ILE A 249 8.16 19.50 -42.32
C ILE A 249 9.25 18.98 -41.37
N THR A 250 10.51 19.35 -41.59
CA THR A 250 11.64 19.03 -40.70
C THR A 250 11.46 19.64 -39.31
N ALA A 251 11.07 20.92 -39.24
CA ALA A 251 10.82 21.59 -37.97
C ALA A 251 9.67 20.93 -37.19
N VAL A 252 8.56 20.60 -37.85
CA VAL A 252 7.44 19.87 -37.23
C VAL A 252 7.90 18.50 -36.72
N SER A 253 8.66 17.76 -37.53
CA SER A 253 9.16 16.43 -37.16
C SER A 253 10.12 16.48 -35.96
N LEU A 254 10.93 17.53 -35.87
CA LEU A 254 11.85 17.75 -34.75
C LEU A 254 11.11 18.12 -33.46
N VAL A 255 10.03 18.91 -33.55
CA VAL A 255 9.16 19.21 -32.40
C VAL A 255 8.54 17.95 -31.82
N VAL A 256 7.98 17.09 -32.69
CA VAL A 256 7.38 15.81 -32.28
C VAL A 256 8.43 14.87 -31.69
N ALA A 257 9.61 14.80 -32.30
CA ALA A 257 10.72 13.99 -31.83
C ALA A 257 11.19 14.34 -30.42
N ALA A 258 11.22 15.64 -30.11
CA ALA A 258 11.73 16.15 -28.85
C ALA A 258 10.81 15.88 -27.64
N VAL A 259 9.52 15.65 -27.88
CA VAL A 259 8.51 15.44 -26.84
C VAL A 259 8.13 13.97 -26.80
N PRO A 260 8.49 13.21 -25.75
CA PRO A 260 8.11 11.81 -25.65
C PRO A 260 6.60 11.70 -25.34
N GLU A 261 5.78 11.63 -26.39
CA GLU A 261 4.32 11.50 -26.29
C GLU A 261 3.88 10.25 -25.51
N SER A 262 4.68 9.17 -25.55
CA SER A 262 4.41 7.92 -24.83
C SER A 262 4.56 8.03 -23.31
N LEU A 263 5.09 9.14 -22.81
CA LEU A 263 5.50 9.28 -21.42
C LEU A 263 4.36 9.13 -20.40
N PRO A 264 3.18 9.76 -20.56
CA PRO A 264 2.06 9.56 -19.62
C PRO A 264 1.57 8.11 -19.60
N ALA A 265 1.52 7.45 -20.76
CA ALA A 265 1.06 6.07 -20.89
C ALA A 265 2.04 5.08 -20.25
N VAL A 266 3.34 5.24 -20.52
CA VAL A 266 4.41 4.43 -19.90
C VAL A 266 4.41 4.54 -18.39
N VAL A 267 4.26 5.75 -17.84
CA VAL A 267 4.21 5.99 -16.39
C VAL A 267 2.99 5.32 -15.76
N THR A 268 1.82 5.49 -16.37
CA THR A 268 0.58 4.87 -15.88
C THR A 268 0.68 3.35 -15.86
N LEU A 269 1.20 2.77 -16.93
CA LEU A 269 1.41 1.33 -17.01
C LEU A 269 2.47 0.85 -15.99
N ALA A 270 3.54 1.60 -15.78
CA ALA A 270 4.56 1.26 -14.77
C ALA A 270 4.00 1.30 -13.35
N LEU A 271 3.19 2.32 -13.01
CA LEU A 271 2.49 2.42 -11.73
C LEU A 271 1.50 1.26 -11.55
N ALA A 272 0.70 0.94 -12.57
CA ALA A 272 -0.28 -0.15 -12.49
C ALA A 272 0.38 -1.53 -12.37
N LEU A 273 1.47 -1.78 -13.12
CA LEU A 273 2.26 -3.00 -12.97
C LEU A 273 2.93 -3.09 -11.60
N GLY A 274 3.40 -1.96 -11.07
CA GLY A 274 3.97 -1.87 -9.72
C GLY A 274 2.93 -2.17 -8.64
N ALA A 275 1.76 -1.57 -8.73
CA ALA A 275 0.61 -1.85 -7.86
C ALA A 275 0.25 -3.34 -7.83
N ARG A 276 0.21 -4.00 -9.01
CA ARG A 276 -0.03 -5.45 -9.09
C ARG A 276 1.06 -6.28 -8.38
N ARG A 277 2.33 -5.85 -8.45
CA ARG A 277 3.42 -6.52 -7.73
C ARG A 277 3.32 -6.29 -6.22
N MET A 278 2.96 -5.09 -5.77
CA MET A 278 2.68 -4.79 -4.36
C MET A 278 1.56 -5.70 -3.84
N ALA A 279 0.47 -5.82 -4.60
CA ALA A 279 -0.67 -6.65 -4.21
C ALA A 279 -0.30 -8.14 -4.13
N GLY A 280 0.53 -8.64 -5.05
CA GLY A 280 1.13 -9.98 -4.95
C GLY A 280 2.06 -10.17 -3.75
N ALA A 281 2.60 -9.08 -3.21
CA ALA A 281 3.37 -9.02 -1.96
C ALA A 281 2.50 -8.62 -0.75
N ARG A 282 1.17 -8.82 -0.83
CA ARG A 282 0.19 -8.60 0.25
C ARG A 282 -0.02 -7.13 0.66
N ALA A 283 0.45 -6.17 -0.13
CA ALA A 283 0.19 -4.74 0.06
C ALA A 283 -0.70 -4.23 -1.08
N ILE A 284 -1.99 -4.02 -0.84
CA ILE A 284 -2.94 -3.63 -1.89
C ILE A 284 -3.12 -2.11 -1.90
N PRO A 285 -2.56 -1.38 -2.88
CA PRO A 285 -2.84 0.05 -3.02
C PRO A 285 -4.25 0.26 -3.57
N ARG A 286 -5.02 1.13 -2.92
CA ARG A 286 -6.38 1.51 -3.34
C ARG A 286 -6.40 2.60 -4.40
N ARG A 287 -5.29 3.33 -4.55
CA ARG A 287 -5.16 4.42 -5.51
C ARG A 287 -3.76 4.45 -6.12
N LEU A 288 -3.63 4.80 -7.40
CA LEU A 288 -2.33 4.90 -8.07
C LEU A 288 -1.43 5.99 -7.47
N HIS A 289 -1.99 7.05 -6.88
CA HIS A 289 -1.17 8.06 -6.19
C HIS A 289 -0.41 7.45 -5.00
N ALA A 290 -0.97 6.42 -4.36
CA ALA A 290 -0.34 5.78 -3.21
C ALA A 290 0.97 5.11 -3.62
N VAL A 291 0.94 4.42 -4.77
CA VAL A 291 2.10 3.75 -5.37
C VAL A 291 3.25 4.73 -5.63
N GLU A 292 2.91 5.95 -6.07
CA GLU A 292 3.87 7.02 -6.33
C GLU A 292 4.49 7.60 -5.05
N THR A 293 3.64 7.91 -4.06
CA THR A 293 4.03 8.58 -2.81
C THR A 293 4.78 7.64 -1.87
N LEU A 294 4.49 6.32 -1.90
CA LEU A 294 5.19 5.30 -1.11
C LEU A 294 6.71 5.35 -1.29
N GLY A 295 7.20 5.66 -2.49
CA GLY A 295 8.64 5.76 -2.76
C GLY A 295 9.35 6.94 -2.08
N SER A 296 8.59 7.88 -1.51
CA SER A 296 9.09 9.09 -0.83
C SER A 296 8.73 9.17 0.65
N VAL A 297 8.14 8.11 1.23
CA VAL A 297 7.84 8.04 2.67
C VAL A 297 9.14 8.22 3.46
N THR A 298 9.14 9.18 4.39
CA THR A 298 10.25 9.45 5.31
C THR A 298 9.93 9.05 6.74
N LEU A 299 8.65 8.87 7.06
CA LEU A 299 8.20 8.55 8.40
C LEU A 299 6.98 7.63 8.35
N VAL A 300 6.99 6.61 9.19
CA VAL A 300 5.84 5.73 9.44
C VAL A 300 5.35 6.00 10.85
N ALA A 301 4.18 6.62 10.96
CA ALA A 301 3.46 6.82 12.21
C ALA A 301 2.56 5.62 12.43
N SER A 302 2.80 4.86 13.49
CA SER A 302 2.10 3.61 13.77
C SER A 302 1.24 3.74 15.00
N ASP A 303 -0.04 3.37 14.88
CA ASP A 303 -0.80 2.98 16.06
C ASP A 303 -0.18 1.72 16.69
N LYS A 304 -0.33 1.60 18.02
CA LYS A 304 0.14 0.42 18.74
C LYS A 304 -0.75 -0.80 18.48
N THR A 305 -2.04 -0.66 18.75
CA THR A 305 -2.95 -1.80 18.94
C THR A 305 -3.30 -2.38 17.58
N GLY A 306 -3.25 -3.71 17.44
CA GLY A 306 -3.57 -4.42 16.20
C GLY A 306 -2.56 -4.22 15.06
N THR A 307 -1.72 -3.17 15.10
CA THR A 307 -0.67 -2.90 14.12
C THR A 307 0.68 -3.49 14.56
N LEU A 308 1.25 -2.99 15.65
CA LEU A 308 2.54 -3.46 16.20
C LEU A 308 2.36 -4.66 17.12
N THR A 309 1.20 -4.74 17.76
CA THR A 309 0.77 -5.86 18.59
C THR A 309 -0.09 -6.85 17.82
N GLU A 310 -0.30 -8.04 18.39
CA GLU A 310 -1.16 -9.06 17.79
C GLU A 310 -2.65 -8.66 17.79
N GLY A 311 -3.03 -7.64 18.56
CA GLY A 311 -4.43 -7.28 18.79
C GLY A 311 -5.17 -8.34 19.60
N ARG A 312 -4.43 -9.13 20.38
CA ARG A 312 -4.94 -10.31 21.10
C ARG A 312 -4.37 -10.35 22.50
N MET A 313 -5.26 -10.44 23.49
CA MET A 313 -4.82 -10.50 24.87
C MET A 313 -4.17 -11.86 25.16
N ALA A 314 -3.02 -11.84 25.82
CA ALA A 314 -2.32 -13.03 26.28
C ALA A 314 -1.80 -12.81 27.71
N VAL A 315 -1.85 -13.85 28.53
CA VAL A 315 -1.09 -13.85 29.78
C VAL A 315 0.38 -13.85 29.42
N GLN A 316 1.13 -12.86 29.90
CA GLN A 316 2.57 -12.74 29.64
C GLN A 316 3.40 -13.07 30.88
N ARG A 317 2.87 -12.76 32.08
CA ARG A 317 3.52 -13.10 33.35
C ARG A 317 2.53 -13.64 34.36
N ALA A 318 2.98 -14.57 35.19
CA ALA A 318 2.25 -15.07 36.34
C ALA A 318 3.18 -15.15 37.54
N ILE A 319 2.68 -14.75 38.72
CA ILE A 319 3.43 -14.75 39.97
C ILE A 319 2.64 -15.54 41.00
N THR A 320 3.27 -16.55 41.57
CA THR A 320 2.66 -17.38 42.61
C THR A 320 2.83 -16.74 43.98
N VAL A 321 1.96 -17.10 44.94
CA VAL A 321 2.07 -16.63 46.34
C VAL A 321 3.42 -16.96 47.01
N GLN A 322 4.12 -17.98 46.52
CA GLN A 322 5.45 -18.38 47.01
C GLN A 322 6.60 -17.51 46.44
N GLY A 323 6.28 -16.52 45.59
CA GLY A 323 7.25 -15.63 44.97
C GLY A 323 7.83 -16.13 43.64
N GLY A 324 7.44 -17.31 43.17
CA GLY A 324 7.88 -17.81 41.85
C GLY A 324 7.26 -17.00 40.72
N THR A 325 8.11 -16.39 39.89
CA THR A 325 7.74 -15.64 38.69
C THR A 325 7.88 -16.51 37.44
N TYR A 326 6.88 -16.47 36.56
CA TYR A 326 6.86 -17.23 35.32
C TYR A 326 6.52 -16.33 34.15
N ARG A 327 7.29 -16.43 33.07
CA ARG A 327 6.95 -15.85 31.76
C ARG A 327 6.19 -16.88 30.95
N VAL A 328 5.07 -16.46 30.37
CA VAL A 328 4.18 -17.32 29.61
C VAL A 328 4.35 -16.96 28.13
N ASN A 329 4.88 -17.91 27.35
CA ASN A 329 5.00 -17.77 25.91
C ASN A 329 3.81 -18.45 25.21
N GLY A 330 3.42 -17.88 24.08
CA GLY A 330 2.34 -18.39 23.24
C GLY A 330 1.49 -17.26 22.69
N SER A 331 1.20 -17.31 21.39
CA SER A 331 0.45 -16.29 20.67
C SER A 331 -1.05 -16.62 20.61
N GLY A 332 -1.87 -15.57 20.59
CA GLY A 332 -3.33 -15.67 20.60
C GLY A 332 -3.91 -16.58 21.69
N TYR A 333 -5.03 -17.23 21.39
CA TYR A 333 -5.82 -18.03 22.34
C TYR A 333 -5.50 -19.53 22.31
N SER A 334 -4.37 -19.91 21.70
CA SER A 334 -3.93 -21.31 21.70
C SER A 334 -3.62 -21.78 23.13
N PRO A 335 -4.14 -22.95 23.55
CA PRO A 335 -3.78 -23.55 24.85
C PRO A 335 -2.38 -24.15 24.84
N ALA A 336 -1.71 -24.25 23.69
CA ALA A 336 -0.30 -24.64 23.60
C ALA A 336 0.62 -23.43 23.81
N GLY A 337 1.73 -23.63 24.51
CA GLY A 337 2.74 -22.61 24.79
C GLY A 337 3.76 -23.08 25.81
N ASP A 338 4.86 -22.34 25.92
CA ASP A 338 5.96 -22.64 26.84
C ASP A 338 5.87 -21.77 28.10
N LEU A 339 6.23 -22.34 29.24
CA LEU A 339 6.42 -21.60 30.49
C LEU A 339 7.91 -21.49 30.75
N LEU A 340 8.38 -20.27 31.01
CA LEU A 340 9.76 -20.00 31.37
C LEU A 340 9.82 -19.54 32.83
N ASP A 341 10.78 -20.06 33.58
CA ASP A 341 11.06 -19.62 34.95
C ASP A 341 11.86 -18.30 34.97
N GLU A 342 12.26 -17.85 36.17
CA GLU A 342 13.07 -16.63 36.34
C GLU A 342 14.44 -16.67 35.65
N ALA A 343 14.97 -17.86 35.38
CA ALA A 343 16.23 -18.06 34.66
C ALA A 343 16.02 -18.17 33.14
N GLU A 344 14.80 -17.89 32.65
CA GLU A 344 14.37 -18.06 31.26
C GLU A 344 14.47 -19.50 30.73
N GLN A 345 14.40 -20.50 31.60
CA GLN A 345 14.46 -21.91 31.19
C GLN A 345 13.05 -22.51 31.05
N PRO A 346 12.82 -23.37 30.04
CA PRO A 346 11.56 -24.11 29.92
C PRO A 346 11.26 -24.92 31.18
N SER A 347 10.09 -24.70 31.77
CA SER A 347 9.69 -25.29 33.04
C SER A 347 8.27 -25.87 32.94
N ALA A 348 8.06 -27.06 33.50
CA ALA A 348 6.72 -27.59 33.66
C ALA A 348 5.98 -26.81 34.75
N ALA A 349 4.68 -26.57 34.58
CA ALA A 349 3.89 -25.81 35.56
C ALA A 349 3.97 -26.45 36.96
N PRO A 350 4.57 -25.77 37.96
CA PRO A 350 4.60 -26.27 39.32
C PRO A 350 3.20 -26.24 39.95
N ALA A 351 3.01 -26.98 41.04
CA ALA A 351 1.70 -27.13 41.68
C ALA A 351 1.05 -25.77 42.01
N ALA A 352 1.79 -24.83 42.57
CA ALA A 352 1.30 -23.49 42.90
C ALA A 352 0.84 -22.70 41.67
N LEU A 353 1.55 -22.80 40.54
CA LEU A 353 1.16 -22.15 39.28
C LEU A 353 -0.09 -22.82 38.68
N ARG A 354 -0.18 -24.15 38.76
CA ARG A 354 -1.35 -24.89 38.31
C ARG A 354 -2.59 -24.58 39.15
N GLU A 355 -2.44 -24.35 40.45
CA GLU A 355 -3.52 -23.90 41.33
C GLU A 355 -4.00 -22.49 40.98
N LEU A 356 -3.08 -21.56 40.72
CA LEU A 356 -3.41 -20.22 40.23
C LEU A 356 -4.15 -20.28 38.89
N ALA A 357 -3.63 -21.08 37.95
CA ALA A 357 -4.22 -21.31 36.63
C ALA A 357 -5.63 -21.90 36.71
N ARG A 358 -5.86 -22.87 37.60
CA ARG A 358 -7.20 -23.43 37.85
C ARG A 358 -8.14 -22.35 38.42
N ALA A 359 -7.68 -21.55 39.37
CA ALA A 359 -8.50 -20.49 39.96
C ALA A 359 -8.97 -19.48 38.88
N VAL A 360 -8.07 -19.00 38.01
CA VAL A 360 -8.45 -18.06 36.93
C VAL A 360 -9.30 -18.69 35.83
N LEU A 361 -9.22 -20.01 35.63
CA LEU A 361 -10.07 -20.76 34.70
C LEU A 361 -11.50 -20.93 35.24
N LEU A 362 -11.63 -21.21 36.54
CA LEU A 362 -12.92 -21.45 37.20
C LEU A 362 -13.72 -20.16 37.37
N CYS A 363 -13.04 -19.07 37.77
CA CYS A 363 -13.61 -17.73 37.85
C CYS A 363 -13.51 -17.03 36.48
N ASN A 364 -14.26 -17.51 35.48
CA ASN A 364 -14.16 -17.07 34.09
C ASN A 364 -15.43 -17.42 33.30
N ASP A 365 -15.92 -16.51 32.47
CA ASP A 365 -17.13 -16.69 31.66
C ASP A 365 -16.82 -16.96 30.18
N ALA A 366 -15.58 -16.73 29.75
CA ALA A 366 -15.15 -16.99 28.39
C ALA A 366 -14.82 -18.47 28.12
N THR A 367 -14.78 -18.81 26.84
CA THR A 367 -14.27 -20.08 26.30
C THR A 367 -13.35 -19.80 25.11
N ILE A 368 -12.64 -20.82 24.66
CA ILE A 368 -11.83 -20.76 23.44
C ILE A 368 -12.38 -21.79 22.44
N ALA A 369 -12.65 -21.35 21.21
CA ALA A 369 -13.09 -22.21 20.13
C ALA A 369 -11.88 -22.75 19.36
N SER A 370 -11.88 -24.06 19.10
CA SER A 370 -10.81 -24.71 18.33
C SER A 370 -10.81 -24.26 16.87
N PRO A 371 -9.62 -24.26 16.21
CA PRO A 371 -9.52 -23.96 14.79
C PRO A 371 -10.43 -24.87 13.94
N ASP A 372 -11.11 -24.29 12.97
CA ASP A 372 -11.91 -24.99 11.97
C ASP A 372 -11.55 -24.53 10.54
N ALA A 373 -12.32 -24.97 9.55
CA ALA A 373 -12.07 -24.63 8.15
C ALA A 373 -12.29 -23.13 7.85
N GLU A 374 -13.08 -22.42 8.65
CA GLU A 374 -13.39 -20.99 8.50
C GLU A 374 -12.45 -20.12 9.34
N HIS A 375 -12.03 -20.61 10.50
CA HIS A 375 -11.11 -19.96 11.43
C HIS A 375 -9.91 -20.87 11.67
N PRO A 376 -8.80 -20.71 10.93
CA PRO A 376 -7.62 -21.57 11.08
C PRO A 376 -6.84 -21.35 12.39
N GLN A 377 -7.38 -20.56 13.31
CA GLN A 377 -6.76 -20.18 14.57
C GLN A 377 -7.77 -20.26 15.71
N TRP A 378 -7.27 -20.42 16.94
CA TRP A 378 -8.12 -20.42 18.13
C TRP A 378 -8.80 -19.07 18.31
N MET A 379 -10.12 -19.08 18.48
CA MET A 379 -10.94 -17.88 18.60
C MET A 379 -11.44 -17.71 20.03
N PRO A 380 -11.47 -16.46 20.56
CA PRO A 380 -12.08 -16.21 21.84
C PRO A 380 -13.61 -16.22 21.69
N VAL A 381 -14.29 -16.82 22.66
CA VAL A 381 -15.76 -16.75 22.78
C VAL A 381 -16.07 -16.13 24.13
N GLY A 382 -16.53 -14.88 24.12
CA GLY A 382 -16.66 -14.04 25.32
C GLY A 382 -15.61 -12.93 25.35
N ASP A 383 -15.28 -12.44 26.55
CA ASP A 383 -14.31 -11.37 26.71
C ASP A 383 -12.88 -11.84 26.33
N PRO A 384 -12.14 -11.09 25.48
CA PRO A 384 -10.78 -11.44 25.06
C PRO A 384 -9.77 -11.63 26.20
N MET A 385 -9.85 -10.84 27.26
CA MET A 385 -8.95 -10.95 28.41
C MET A 385 -9.26 -12.22 29.20
N GLU A 386 -10.53 -12.55 29.37
CA GLU A 386 -10.94 -13.79 30.01
C GLU A 386 -10.56 -15.03 29.18
N ALA A 387 -10.74 -14.98 27.86
CA ALA A 387 -10.30 -16.06 26.97
C ALA A 387 -8.77 -16.29 27.05
N ALA A 388 -7.98 -15.23 27.24
CA ALA A 388 -6.54 -15.34 27.47
C ALA A 388 -6.19 -16.11 28.75
N LEU A 389 -6.99 -15.98 29.81
CA LEU A 389 -6.82 -16.74 31.06
C LEU A 389 -7.16 -18.23 30.85
N VAL A 390 -8.15 -18.55 30.02
CA VAL A 390 -8.48 -19.94 29.64
C VAL A 390 -7.31 -20.56 28.87
N ALA A 391 -6.75 -19.83 27.90
CA ALA A 391 -5.57 -20.28 27.15
C ALA A 391 -4.36 -20.50 28.09
N PHE A 392 -4.13 -19.61 29.05
CA PHE A 392 -3.09 -19.77 30.07
C PHE A 392 -3.27 -21.03 30.93
N ALA A 393 -4.50 -21.37 31.31
CA ALA A 393 -4.78 -22.62 32.03
C ALA A 393 -4.42 -23.84 31.18
N GLY A 394 -4.76 -23.82 29.89
CA GLY A 394 -4.31 -24.80 28.90
C GLY A 394 -2.79 -24.97 28.88
N ARG A 395 -2.04 -23.86 28.84
CA ARG A 395 -0.56 -23.86 28.85
C ARG A 395 0.04 -24.42 30.13
N CYS A 396 -0.71 -24.36 31.24
CA CYS A 396 -0.33 -25.00 32.50
C CYS A 396 -0.67 -26.50 32.56
N GLY A 397 -1.17 -27.07 31.46
CA GLY A 397 -1.56 -28.48 31.34
C GLY A 397 -2.94 -28.79 31.91
N LEU A 398 -3.83 -27.78 32.03
CA LEU A 398 -5.21 -27.98 32.46
C LEU A 398 -6.14 -28.08 31.25
N ASP A 399 -7.08 -29.02 31.30
CA ASP A 399 -8.18 -29.08 30.34
C ASP A 399 -9.35 -28.21 30.86
N PRO A 400 -9.73 -27.13 30.16
CA PRO A 400 -10.81 -26.23 30.57
C PRO A 400 -12.14 -26.94 30.89
N ASP A 401 -12.55 -27.89 30.05
CA ASP A 401 -13.85 -28.53 30.15
C ASP A 401 -13.85 -29.59 31.26
N ALA A 402 -12.75 -30.34 31.38
CA ALA A 402 -12.59 -31.31 32.45
C ALA A 402 -12.58 -30.65 33.84
N GLU A 403 -11.88 -29.52 33.99
CA GLU A 403 -11.81 -28.78 35.26
C GLU A 403 -13.17 -28.16 35.63
N ARG A 404 -13.89 -27.56 34.67
CA ARG A 404 -15.24 -27.02 34.93
C ARG A 404 -16.24 -28.11 35.33
N THR A 405 -16.09 -29.30 34.75
CA THR A 405 -16.91 -30.47 35.11
C THR A 405 -16.58 -30.99 36.50
N ALA A 406 -15.28 -31.04 36.86
CA ALA A 406 -14.83 -31.50 38.17
C ALA A 406 -15.16 -30.50 39.30
N TRP A 407 -15.22 -29.20 39.00
CA TRP A 407 -15.49 -28.12 39.95
C TRP A 407 -16.72 -27.30 39.52
N PRO A 408 -17.94 -27.88 39.55
CA PRO A 408 -19.12 -27.22 39.02
C PRO A 408 -19.41 -25.94 39.79
N ARG A 409 -19.60 -24.84 39.06
CA ARG A 409 -19.98 -23.54 39.60
C ARG A 409 -21.41 -23.62 40.16
N VAL A 410 -21.59 -23.26 41.42
CA VAL A 410 -22.89 -23.31 42.13
C VAL A 410 -23.44 -21.95 42.49
N ALA A 411 -22.61 -20.91 42.55
CA ALA A 411 -23.01 -19.53 42.75
C ALA A 411 -21.95 -18.57 42.18
N GLU A 412 -22.34 -17.33 41.89
CA GLU A 412 -21.45 -16.30 41.38
C GLU A 412 -21.88 -14.89 41.79
N LEU A 413 -20.89 -14.02 41.82
CA LEU A 413 -21.00 -12.58 41.76
C LEU A 413 -20.26 -12.14 40.49
N PRO A 414 -20.99 -11.78 39.41
CA PRO A 414 -20.39 -11.34 38.17
C PRO A 414 -19.48 -10.13 38.36
N PHE A 415 -18.62 -9.87 37.39
CA PHE A 415 -17.77 -8.69 37.42
C PHE A 415 -18.60 -7.41 37.55
N ASP A 416 -18.26 -6.59 38.55
CA ASP A 416 -18.88 -5.28 38.76
C ASP A 416 -17.81 -4.17 38.70
N GLN A 417 -18.12 -3.08 38.00
CA GLN A 417 -17.17 -1.99 37.78
C GLN A 417 -16.87 -1.18 39.05
N GLN A 418 -17.79 -1.12 40.01
CA GLN A 418 -17.58 -0.37 41.26
C GLN A 418 -16.63 -1.13 42.18
N THR A 419 -16.83 -2.43 42.31
CA THR A 419 -16.02 -3.34 43.14
C THR A 419 -14.77 -3.87 42.42
N ARG A 420 -14.71 -3.73 41.10
CA ARG A 420 -13.58 -4.10 40.21
C ARG A 420 -13.12 -5.55 40.39
N ARG A 421 -14.07 -6.45 40.65
CA ARG A 421 -13.80 -7.88 40.91
C ARG A 421 -14.97 -8.77 40.51
N MET A 422 -14.69 -10.06 40.38
CA MET A 422 -15.62 -11.15 40.13
C MET A 422 -15.36 -12.26 41.16
N THR A 423 -16.41 -12.86 41.70
CA THR A 423 -16.31 -13.96 42.68
C THR A 423 -17.16 -15.14 42.23
N THR A 424 -16.63 -16.35 42.29
CA THR A 424 -17.34 -17.59 41.92
C THR A 424 -17.18 -18.64 43.00
N VAL A 425 -18.21 -19.48 43.16
CA VAL A 425 -18.26 -20.56 44.15
C VAL A 425 -18.42 -21.88 43.43
N HIS A 426 -17.53 -22.83 43.73
CA HIS A 426 -17.44 -24.12 43.07
C HIS A 426 -17.57 -25.24 44.09
N ARG A 427 -18.31 -26.30 43.76
CA ARG A 427 -18.34 -27.52 44.59
C ARG A 427 -17.04 -28.30 44.39
N ARG A 428 -16.41 -28.74 45.48
CA ARG A 428 -15.15 -29.49 45.41
C ARG A 428 -15.39 -30.99 45.24
N PRO A 429 -14.52 -31.73 44.52
CA PRO A 429 -14.63 -33.19 44.39
C PRO A 429 -14.55 -33.94 45.73
N ASP A 430 -13.81 -33.40 46.70
CA ASP A 430 -13.58 -33.97 48.02
C ASP A 430 -14.59 -33.52 49.09
N GLY A 431 -15.64 -32.79 48.68
CA GLY A 431 -16.62 -32.19 49.57
C GLY A 431 -16.28 -30.74 49.97
N GLY A 432 -17.32 -29.97 50.31
CA GLY A 432 -17.23 -28.54 50.56
C GLY A 432 -17.18 -27.69 49.28
N TYR A 433 -16.72 -26.46 49.43
CA TYR A 433 -16.77 -25.40 48.41
C TYR A 433 -15.44 -24.68 48.28
N LEU A 434 -15.08 -24.31 47.05
CA LEU A 434 -13.97 -23.44 46.71
C LEU A 434 -14.55 -22.10 46.25
N VAL A 435 -14.17 -21.03 46.92
CA VAL A 435 -14.45 -19.67 46.46
C VAL A 435 -13.22 -19.12 45.78
N VAL A 436 -13.43 -18.51 44.61
CA VAL A 436 -12.39 -17.83 43.85
C VAL A 436 -12.82 -16.40 43.58
N CYS A 437 -11.97 -15.44 43.95
CA CYS A 437 -12.14 -14.02 43.63
C CYS A 437 -10.99 -13.58 42.72
N LYS A 438 -11.31 -12.95 41.60
CA LYS A 438 -10.33 -12.29 40.71
C LYS A 438 -10.71 -10.83 40.49
N GLY A 439 -9.73 -9.95 40.32
CA GLY A 439 -10.02 -8.53 40.08
C GLY A 439 -8.79 -7.65 40.17
N ALA A 440 -9.02 -6.34 40.26
CA ALA A 440 -7.96 -5.35 40.42
C ALA A 440 -7.14 -5.62 41.70
N PRO A 441 -5.79 -5.57 41.65
CA PRO A 441 -4.94 -5.88 42.80
C PRO A 441 -5.32 -5.13 44.08
N GLU A 442 -5.61 -3.83 43.99
CA GLU A 442 -6.01 -2.97 45.10
C GLU A 442 -7.39 -3.32 45.68
N SER A 443 -8.24 -4.02 44.92
CA SER A 443 -9.60 -4.40 45.32
C SER A 443 -9.66 -5.81 45.90
N VAL A 444 -8.71 -6.68 45.51
CA VAL A 444 -8.65 -8.08 45.96
C VAL A 444 -7.66 -8.25 47.12
N LEU A 445 -6.50 -7.60 47.09
CA LEU A 445 -5.43 -7.75 48.10
C LEU A 445 -5.61 -6.83 49.32
N THR A 446 -6.85 -6.49 49.67
CA THR A 446 -7.16 -5.53 50.74
C THR A 446 -8.25 -6.09 51.66
N ALA A 447 -8.22 -5.73 52.95
CA ALA A 447 -9.23 -6.10 53.92
C ALA A 447 -10.62 -5.50 53.56
N PRO A 448 -11.74 -6.17 53.87
CA PRO A 448 -11.86 -7.43 54.61
C PRO A 448 -11.79 -8.69 53.72
N LEU A 449 -11.41 -8.54 52.44
CA LEU A 449 -11.34 -9.68 51.52
C LEU A 449 -10.11 -10.52 51.77
N VAL A 450 -8.97 -9.86 51.97
CA VAL A 450 -7.68 -10.45 52.33
C VAL A 450 -7.12 -9.64 53.50
N ASP A 451 -7.02 -10.26 54.67
CA ASP A 451 -6.58 -9.58 55.91
C ASP A 451 -5.07 -9.33 55.99
N SER A 452 -4.26 -10.15 55.33
CA SER A 452 -2.79 -10.02 55.35
C SER A 452 -2.20 -10.48 54.02
N PRO A 453 -2.18 -9.63 52.98
CA PRO A 453 -1.54 -9.96 51.71
C PRO A 453 -0.01 -10.12 51.91
N PRO A 454 0.67 -10.98 51.13
CA PRO A 454 2.12 -11.08 51.16
C PRO A 454 2.79 -9.71 50.93
N SER A 455 3.78 -9.40 51.76
CA SER A 455 4.56 -8.17 51.66
C SER A 455 5.22 -8.07 50.27
N GLY A 456 4.98 -6.97 49.56
CA GLY A 456 5.56 -6.71 48.24
C GLY A 456 4.70 -7.15 47.05
N MET A 457 3.65 -7.97 47.22
CA MET A 457 2.81 -8.42 46.10
C MET A 457 2.08 -7.27 45.40
N LEU A 458 1.59 -6.28 46.16
CA LEU A 458 0.99 -5.08 45.57
C LEU A 458 2.02 -4.21 44.82
N ALA A 459 3.25 -4.12 45.35
CA ALA A 459 4.33 -3.41 44.68
C ALA A 459 4.75 -4.10 43.37
N GLU A 460 4.74 -5.44 43.35
CA GLU A 460 4.97 -6.23 42.13
C GLU A 460 3.88 -6.02 41.09
N ALA A 461 2.61 -6.00 41.52
CA ALA A 461 1.49 -5.68 40.65
C ALA A 461 1.67 -4.29 40.02
N HIS A 462 2.07 -3.29 40.81
CA HIS A 462 2.38 -1.95 40.29
C HIS A 462 3.56 -1.95 39.31
N ARG A 463 4.60 -2.77 39.55
CA ARG A 463 5.75 -2.90 38.64
C ARG A 463 5.34 -3.49 37.28
N MET A 464 4.56 -4.57 37.29
CA MET A 464 4.03 -5.18 36.06
C MET A 464 3.06 -4.24 35.34
N ALA A 465 2.26 -3.47 36.08
CA ALA A 465 1.39 -2.44 35.51
C ALA A 465 2.19 -1.30 34.86
N ALA A 466 3.31 -0.89 35.48
CA ALA A 466 4.21 0.10 34.91
C ALA A 466 4.83 -0.37 33.58
N SER A 467 5.08 -1.68 33.43
CA SER A 467 5.47 -2.29 32.15
C SER A 467 4.33 -2.47 31.14
N GLY A 468 3.15 -1.90 31.39
CA GLY A 468 2.01 -1.92 30.46
C GLY A 468 1.13 -3.16 30.49
N LEU A 469 1.29 -4.02 31.49
CA LEU A 469 0.46 -5.20 31.64
C LEU A 469 -0.77 -4.90 32.50
N ARG A 470 -1.92 -5.44 32.12
CA ARG A 470 -3.13 -5.45 32.95
C ARG A 470 -3.00 -6.56 33.98
N VAL A 471 -2.83 -6.18 35.25
CA VAL A 471 -2.59 -7.15 36.33
C VAL A 471 -3.91 -7.49 37.03
N LEU A 472 -4.16 -8.79 37.21
CA LEU A 472 -5.25 -9.33 38.00
C LEU A 472 -4.67 -10.04 39.23
N ALA A 473 -5.20 -9.72 40.40
CA ALA A 473 -4.95 -10.49 41.60
C ALA A 473 -6.01 -11.56 41.78
N VAL A 474 -5.59 -12.72 42.28
CA VAL A 474 -6.44 -13.89 42.49
C VAL A 474 -6.33 -14.30 43.95
N ALA A 475 -7.47 -14.50 44.60
CA ALA A 475 -7.56 -14.98 45.97
C ALA A 475 -8.58 -16.12 46.06
N THR A 476 -8.33 -17.09 46.94
CA THR A 476 -9.15 -18.30 47.08
C THR A 476 -9.39 -18.64 48.54
N ALA A 477 -10.50 -19.32 48.82
CA ALA A 477 -10.84 -19.83 50.14
C ALA A 477 -11.61 -21.14 50.03
N ARG A 478 -11.46 -22.01 51.03
CA ARG A 478 -12.17 -23.29 51.11
C ARG A 478 -13.18 -23.21 52.26
N TYR A 479 -14.41 -23.63 51.99
CA TYR A 479 -15.51 -23.66 52.97
C TYR A 479 -16.13 -25.04 53.03
N ASP A 480 -16.68 -25.41 54.19
CA ASP A 480 -17.40 -26.69 54.35
C ASP A 480 -18.87 -26.59 53.91
N ALA A 481 -19.49 -25.41 54.06
CA ALA A 481 -20.84 -25.09 53.59
C ALA A 481 -20.81 -24.05 52.47
N ALA A 482 -21.87 -23.99 51.65
CA ALA A 482 -21.94 -23.05 50.52
C ALA A 482 -21.97 -21.61 51.06
N PRO A 483 -20.94 -20.79 50.82
CA PRO A 483 -20.95 -19.39 51.25
C PRO A 483 -21.81 -18.55 50.30
N ASP A 484 -22.35 -17.45 50.81
CA ASP A 484 -22.90 -16.38 49.98
C ASP A 484 -21.74 -15.63 49.30
N PRO A 485 -21.69 -15.57 47.95
CA PRO A 485 -20.66 -14.82 47.22
C PRO A 485 -20.50 -13.35 47.66
N TRP A 486 -21.57 -12.73 48.20
CA TRP A 486 -21.57 -11.33 48.66
C TRP A 486 -20.92 -11.14 50.03
N ALA A 487 -20.84 -12.20 50.84
CA ALA A 487 -20.41 -12.14 52.24
C ALA A 487 -19.01 -12.77 52.47
N VAL A 488 -18.31 -13.12 51.41
CA VAL A 488 -16.99 -13.78 51.48
C VAL A 488 -15.94 -12.84 52.08
N ARG A 489 -15.19 -13.36 53.06
CA ARG A 489 -14.08 -12.71 53.78
C ARG A 489 -12.93 -13.69 53.95
N ASP A 490 -11.76 -13.19 54.33
CA ASP A 490 -10.60 -13.99 54.72
C ASP A 490 -10.06 -14.93 53.62
N LEU A 491 -10.13 -14.48 52.36
CA LEU A 491 -9.51 -15.20 51.24
C LEU A 491 -7.98 -15.17 51.36
N ARG A 492 -7.36 -16.22 50.84
CA ARG A 492 -5.90 -16.34 50.75
C ARG A 492 -5.44 -15.97 49.34
N PRO A 493 -4.46 -15.08 49.18
CA PRO A 493 -3.89 -14.78 47.88
C PRO A 493 -3.33 -16.05 47.22
N ALA A 494 -3.73 -16.29 45.98
CA ALA A 494 -3.19 -17.37 45.14
C ALA A 494 -2.02 -16.86 44.28
N GLY A 495 -2.11 -15.60 43.80
CA GLY A 495 -1.07 -15.00 42.99
C GLY A 495 -1.56 -13.83 42.13
N LEU A 496 -0.71 -13.41 41.21
CA LEU A 496 -0.96 -12.38 40.21
C LEU A 496 -0.88 -12.98 38.80
N VAL A 497 -1.73 -12.51 37.90
CA VAL A 497 -1.64 -12.81 36.47
C VAL A 497 -1.64 -11.49 35.71
N ALA A 498 -0.64 -11.30 34.85
CA ALA A 498 -0.47 -10.10 34.07
C ALA A 498 -0.76 -10.39 32.59
N VAL A 499 -1.79 -9.72 32.08
CA VAL A 499 -2.30 -9.87 30.72
C VAL A 499 -1.86 -8.65 29.91
N GLY A 500 -1.35 -8.87 28.70
CA GLY A 500 -1.02 -7.79 27.78
C GLY A 500 -1.28 -8.21 26.35
N ASP A 501 -1.25 -7.24 25.45
CA ASP A 501 -1.25 -7.48 24.01
C ASP A 501 0.21 -7.58 23.55
N PRO A 502 0.72 -8.78 23.22
CA PRO A 502 2.13 -8.96 22.90
C PRO A 502 2.47 -8.29 21.57
N LEU A 503 3.72 -7.81 21.46
CA LEU A 503 4.27 -7.38 20.18
C LEU A 503 4.33 -8.56 19.22
N ARG A 504 4.08 -8.29 17.93
CA ARG A 504 4.30 -9.28 16.87
C ARG A 504 5.77 -9.69 16.85
N ALA A 505 6.06 -10.96 16.59
CA ALA A 505 7.43 -11.50 16.63
C ALA A 505 8.44 -10.71 15.79
N GLN A 506 7.99 -10.12 14.68
CA GLN A 506 8.81 -9.31 13.78
C GLN A 506 8.94 -7.83 14.19
N ALA A 507 8.10 -7.32 15.09
CA ALA A 507 8.01 -5.90 15.41
C ALA A 507 9.35 -5.26 15.84
N PRO A 508 10.20 -5.92 16.66
CA PRO A 508 11.50 -5.36 17.05
C PRO A 508 12.47 -5.12 15.88
N HIS A 509 12.32 -5.85 14.78
CA HIS A 509 13.19 -5.72 13.60
C HIS A 509 12.70 -4.66 12.60
N ILE A 510 11.45 -4.20 12.73
CA ILE A 510 10.83 -3.28 11.77
C ILE A 510 11.51 -1.91 11.85
N ALA A 511 11.73 -1.40 13.07
CA ALA A 511 12.38 -0.11 13.27
C ALA A 511 13.76 -0.07 12.63
N ALA A 512 14.60 -1.07 12.89
CA ALA A 512 15.94 -1.17 12.30
C ALA A 512 15.90 -1.24 10.77
N ALA A 513 14.98 -2.03 10.19
CA ALA A 513 14.83 -2.11 8.74
C ALA A 513 14.33 -0.80 8.10
N PHE A 514 13.52 -0.03 8.83
CA PHE A 514 13.08 1.30 8.41
C PHE A 514 14.21 2.33 8.54
N ASP A 515 14.96 2.33 9.64
CA ASP A 515 16.12 3.21 9.84
C ASP A 515 17.21 2.96 8.77
N ASP A 516 17.49 1.70 8.41
CA ASP A 516 18.37 1.33 7.28
C ASP A 516 17.91 1.95 5.95
N ALA A 517 16.60 2.11 5.78
CA ALA A 517 15.99 2.74 4.61
C ALA A 517 15.85 4.26 4.71
N GLY A 518 16.29 4.86 5.82
CA GLY A 518 16.11 6.27 6.15
C GLY A 518 14.66 6.67 6.44
N ILE A 519 13.87 5.75 6.97
CA ILE A 519 12.46 5.93 7.33
C ILE A 519 12.35 5.85 8.85
N HIS A 520 11.77 6.87 9.48
CA HIS A 520 11.61 6.88 10.94
C HIS A 520 10.32 6.21 11.36
N LEU A 521 10.38 5.26 12.30
CA LEU A 521 9.20 4.70 12.94
C LEU A 521 8.82 5.55 14.15
N VAL A 522 7.55 5.97 14.21
CA VAL A 522 6.95 6.71 15.32
C VAL A 522 5.82 5.88 15.92
N LEU A 523 5.81 5.73 17.25
CA LEU A 523 4.75 5.09 18.00
C LEU A 523 3.75 6.15 18.51
N ILE A 524 2.48 5.98 18.15
CA ILE A 524 1.36 6.77 18.66
C ILE A 524 0.45 5.85 19.46
N THR A 525 0.25 6.13 20.75
CA THR A 525 -0.61 5.31 21.61
C THR A 525 -1.41 6.16 22.61
N GLY A 526 -2.59 5.66 22.97
CA GLY A 526 -3.39 6.17 24.09
C GLY A 526 -2.93 5.70 25.47
N ASP A 527 -1.92 4.82 25.53
CA ASP A 527 -1.46 4.26 26.81
C ASP A 527 -0.74 5.27 27.70
N HIS A 528 -0.47 4.85 28.93
CA HIS A 528 0.36 5.56 29.87
C HIS A 528 1.80 5.77 29.33
N PRO A 529 2.46 6.91 29.62
CA PRO A 529 3.83 7.19 29.16
C PRO A 529 4.85 6.10 29.48
N ALA A 530 4.80 5.53 30.69
CA ALA A 530 5.68 4.42 31.07
C ALA A 530 5.52 3.18 30.19
N THR A 531 4.28 2.85 29.79
CA THR A 531 3.98 1.75 28.87
C THR A 531 4.47 2.04 27.46
N ALA A 532 4.22 3.26 26.98
CA ALA A 532 4.66 3.69 25.67
C ALA A 532 6.20 3.68 25.56
N ALA A 533 6.91 4.13 26.60
CA ALA A 533 8.37 4.07 26.70
C ALA A 533 8.89 2.62 26.68
N ALA A 534 8.30 1.72 27.49
CA ALA A 534 8.69 0.30 27.52
C ALA A 534 8.48 -0.39 26.15
N ILE A 535 7.39 -0.08 25.45
CA ILE A 535 7.17 -0.58 24.08
C ILE A 535 8.16 0.05 23.11
N GLY A 536 8.43 1.36 23.24
CA GLY A 536 9.43 2.06 22.45
C GLY A 536 10.84 1.45 22.59
N GLU A 537 11.22 1.04 23.79
CA GLU A 537 12.47 0.35 24.08
C GLU A 537 12.52 -1.04 23.41
N GLN A 538 11.44 -1.82 23.51
CA GLN A 538 11.33 -3.13 22.83
C GLN A 538 11.40 -3.02 21.30
N LEU A 539 10.94 -1.90 20.74
CA LEU A 539 11.02 -1.58 19.31
C LEU A 539 12.37 -0.96 18.92
N GLY A 540 13.21 -0.57 19.87
CA GLY A 540 14.48 0.12 19.62
C GLY A 540 14.33 1.59 19.18
N ILE A 541 13.18 2.21 19.45
CA ILE A 541 12.89 3.61 19.05
C ILE A 541 12.91 4.60 20.23
N TRP A 542 13.13 4.13 21.45
CA TRP A 542 13.21 4.95 22.66
C TRP A 542 14.21 4.35 23.65
N HIS A 543 14.99 5.20 24.30
CA HIS A 543 15.93 4.86 25.37
C HIS A 543 15.81 5.83 26.54
N ASP A 544 16.32 5.45 27.72
CA ASP A 544 16.36 6.32 28.90
C ASP A 544 17.07 7.66 28.58
N GLY A 545 16.32 8.75 28.67
CA GLY A 545 16.79 10.11 28.34
C GLY A 545 16.16 10.68 27.06
N ASP A 546 15.53 9.85 26.23
CA ASP A 546 14.77 10.30 25.06
C ASP A 546 13.47 11.00 25.49
N GLY A 547 13.15 12.12 24.84
CA GLY A 547 11.89 12.82 25.06
C GLY A 547 10.68 11.99 24.60
N LEU A 548 9.57 12.09 25.33
CA LEU A 548 8.27 11.51 24.97
C LEU A 548 7.22 12.61 25.00
N VAL A 549 6.31 12.62 24.02
CA VAL A 549 5.23 13.61 23.92
C VAL A 549 3.97 13.06 24.61
N GLN A 550 3.37 13.84 25.51
CA GLN A 550 2.15 13.47 26.22
C GLN A 550 0.95 14.29 25.72
N GLY A 551 -0.14 13.61 25.33
CA GLY A 551 -1.33 14.26 24.77
C GLY A 551 -2.13 15.10 25.76
N ASP A 552 -1.97 14.89 27.07
CA ASP A 552 -2.67 15.62 28.12
C ASP A 552 -2.00 16.95 28.51
N GLU A 553 -0.79 17.24 28.02
CA GLU A 553 -0.07 18.49 28.28
C GLU A 553 -0.48 19.66 27.36
N GLY A 554 -1.37 19.43 26.39
CA GLY A 554 -1.94 20.46 25.52
C GLY A 554 -2.04 20.06 24.04
N ALA A 555 -2.27 21.03 23.17
CA ALA A 555 -2.35 20.80 21.73
C ALA A 555 -0.97 20.43 21.13
N VAL A 556 -0.91 19.32 20.39
CA VAL A 556 0.32 18.89 19.72
C VAL A 556 0.51 19.72 18.45
N THR A 557 1.49 20.62 18.47
CA THR A 557 1.80 21.52 17.34
C THR A 557 3.18 21.21 16.74
N ALA A 558 3.45 21.68 15.52
CA ALA A 558 4.74 21.47 14.84
C ALA A 558 5.98 21.94 15.65
N ASN A 559 5.80 22.91 16.55
CA ASN A 559 6.85 23.39 17.47
C ASN A 559 7.04 22.50 18.70
N GLY A 560 6.01 21.74 19.10
CA GLY A 560 6.06 20.79 20.22
C GLY A 560 6.48 19.36 19.82
N VAL A 561 6.46 19.05 18.52
CA VAL A 561 6.95 17.79 17.96
C VAL A 561 8.39 17.99 17.48
N GLY A 562 9.38 17.57 18.27
CA GLY A 562 10.79 17.51 17.89
C GLY A 562 11.15 16.18 17.21
N ASP A 563 12.28 15.59 17.57
CA ASP A 563 12.73 14.28 17.05
C ASP A 563 12.19 13.08 17.86
N GLN A 564 11.22 13.33 18.74
CA GLN A 564 10.63 12.28 19.58
C GLN A 564 9.88 11.25 18.74
N ARG A 565 10.11 9.97 19.03
CA ARG A 565 9.50 8.84 18.33
C ARG A 565 8.32 8.22 19.08
N VAL A 566 8.03 8.64 20.31
CA VAL A 566 6.98 8.05 21.15
C VAL A 566 6.01 9.11 21.63
N PHE A 567 4.72 8.87 21.37
CA PHE A 567 3.59 9.71 21.76
C PHE A 567 2.63 8.89 22.62
N ALA A 568 2.34 9.35 23.84
CA ALA A 568 1.49 8.65 24.80
C ALA A 568 0.27 9.50 25.20
N ARG A 569 -0.76 8.82 25.75
CA ARG A 569 -2.06 9.45 26.13
C ARG A 569 -2.73 10.23 24.99
N ILE A 570 -2.50 9.81 23.75
CA ILE A 570 -3.04 10.47 22.56
C ILE A 570 -4.51 10.08 22.37
N GLN A 571 -5.39 11.09 22.29
CA GLN A 571 -6.80 10.93 21.92
C GLN A 571 -6.95 10.76 20.40
N PRO A 572 -8.02 10.10 19.90
CA PRO A 572 -8.25 9.92 18.47
C PRO A 572 -8.13 11.20 17.64
N GLU A 573 -8.68 12.32 18.13
CA GLU A 573 -8.67 13.61 17.45
C GLU A 573 -7.25 14.17 17.32
N GLN A 574 -6.41 13.95 18.33
CA GLN A 574 -5.03 14.43 18.36
C GLN A 574 -4.11 13.67 17.38
N LYS A 575 -4.50 12.47 16.93
CA LYS A 575 -3.74 11.74 15.89
C LYS A 575 -3.69 12.54 14.58
N LEU A 576 -4.77 13.25 14.25
CA LEU A 576 -4.85 14.11 13.08
C LEU A 576 -3.84 15.28 13.18
N ASP A 577 -3.78 15.91 14.35
CA ASP A 577 -2.90 17.04 14.63
C ASP A 577 -1.42 16.61 14.59
N ILE A 578 -1.10 15.44 15.14
CA ILE A 578 0.25 14.86 15.07
C ILE A 578 0.67 14.64 13.60
N VAL A 579 -0.20 14.04 12.79
CA VAL A 579 0.09 13.84 11.35
C VAL A 579 0.31 15.17 10.66
N ALA A 580 -0.54 16.17 10.92
CA ALA A 580 -0.39 17.50 10.34
C ALA A 580 0.92 18.19 10.77
N ALA A 581 1.28 18.11 12.05
CA ALA A 581 2.52 18.67 12.59
C ALA A 581 3.77 18.04 11.95
N LEU A 582 3.78 16.71 11.77
CA LEU A 582 4.87 16.00 11.10
C LEU A 582 4.98 16.38 9.61
N GLN A 583 3.85 16.57 8.93
CA GLN A 583 3.82 17.07 7.55
C GLN A 583 4.36 18.50 7.42
N GLU A 584 4.01 19.39 8.36
CA GLU A 584 4.51 20.78 8.41
C GLU A 584 6.03 20.84 8.60
N ARG A 585 6.63 19.85 9.26
CA ARG A 585 8.09 19.68 9.38
C ARG A 585 8.74 19.08 8.13
N GLY A 586 7.95 18.78 7.09
CA GLY A 586 8.44 18.30 5.80
C GLY A 586 8.55 16.78 5.68
N HIS A 587 8.03 16.01 6.64
CA HIS A 587 7.94 14.55 6.50
C HIS A 587 6.85 14.16 5.50
N VAL A 588 7.08 13.07 4.77
CA VAL A 588 6.03 12.34 4.06
C VAL A 588 5.58 11.22 4.98
N VAL A 589 4.38 11.38 5.54
CA VAL A 589 3.89 10.56 6.64
C VAL A 589 3.03 9.43 6.08
N ALA A 590 3.45 8.19 6.35
CA ALA A 590 2.60 7.03 6.26
C ALA A 590 1.99 6.75 7.65
N MET A 591 0.68 6.90 7.81
CA MET A 591 -0.01 6.59 9.07
C MET A 591 -0.61 5.19 8.99
N THR A 592 -0.45 4.37 10.03
CA THR A 592 -1.08 3.06 10.13
C THR A 592 -2.15 3.01 11.20
N GLY A 593 -3.22 2.26 10.95
CA GLY A 593 -4.29 2.04 11.92
C GLY A 593 -5.23 0.91 11.50
N ASP A 594 -6.06 0.45 12.42
CA ASP A 594 -7.01 -0.64 12.22
C ASP A 594 -8.43 -0.26 12.66
N GLY A 595 -8.58 0.77 13.48
CA GLY A 595 -9.85 1.18 14.06
C GLY A 595 -10.57 2.32 13.32
N VAL A 596 -11.85 2.49 13.65
CA VAL A 596 -12.67 3.64 13.20
C VAL A 596 -12.04 4.97 13.63
N ASN A 597 -11.44 4.99 14.82
CA ASN A 597 -10.78 6.14 15.43
C ASN A 597 -9.57 6.63 14.62
N ASP A 598 -8.95 5.77 13.81
CA ASP A 598 -7.77 6.11 13.02
C ASP A 598 -8.15 6.69 11.65
N ALA A 599 -9.39 6.50 11.20
CA ALA A 599 -9.83 6.88 9.87
C ALA A 599 -9.57 8.35 9.50
N PRO A 600 -9.77 9.34 10.39
CA PRO A 600 -9.41 10.74 10.09
C PRO A 600 -7.90 10.93 9.86
N ALA A 601 -7.06 10.34 10.72
CA ALA A 601 -5.61 10.42 10.61
C ALA A 601 -5.08 9.70 9.37
N LEU A 602 -5.67 8.53 9.03
CA LEU A 602 -5.37 7.78 7.81
C LEU A 602 -5.66 8.60 6.55
N ARG A 603 -6.79 9.33 6.49
CA ARG A 603 -7.13 10.19 5.34
C ARG A 603 -6.24 11.42 5.23
N ARG A 604 -5.72 11.93 6.35
CA ARG A 604 -4.88 13.13 6.40
C ARG A 604 -3.43 12.85 6.01
N ALA A 605 -2.95 11.66 6.34
CA ALA A 605 -1.60 11.22 6.00
C ALA A 605 -1.34 11.27 4.50
N ASP A 606 -0.07 11.39 4.10
CA ASP A 606 0.31 11.31 2.69
C ASP A 606 0.02 9.92 2.11
N ILE A 607 0.11 8.90 2.97
CA ILE A 607 -0.33 7.53 2.74
C ILE A 607 -1.04 7.01 3.99
N GLY A 608 -2.36 6.79 3.91
CA GLY A 608 -3.07 6.00 4.93
C GLY A 608 -2.83 4.50 4.72
N VAL A 609 -2.48 3.77 5.79
CA VAL A 609 -2.25 2.32 5.76
C VAL A 609 -3.21 1.62 6.73
N ALA A 610 -4.08 0.75 6.21
CA ALA A 610 -4.98 -0.05 7.03
C ALA A 610 -4.48 -1.49 7.15
N MET A 611 -4.71 -2.08 8.32
CA MET A 611 -4.56 -3.53 8.53
C MET A 611 -5.69 -4.27 7.79
N GLY A 612 -5.38 -5.41 7.19
CA GLY A 612 -6.33 -6.27 6.49
C GLY A 612 -7.44 -6.78 7.40
N GLY A 613 -7.11 -7.15 8.64
CA GLY A 613 -8.05 -7.49 9.71
C GLY A 613 -8.70 -6.28 10.40
N GLY A 614 -8.33 -5.04 10.02
CA GLY A 614 -8.91 -3.82 10.57
C GLY A 614 -10.39 -3.63 10.17
N THR A 615 -11.01 -2.61 10.74
CA THR A 615 -12.40 -2.21 10.42
C THR A 615 -12.55 -1.82 8.96
N GLU A 616 -13.75 -2.00 8.39
CA GLU A 616 -14.01 -1.60 7.00
C GLU A 616 -13.83 -0.08 6.82
N VAL A 617 -14.14 0.71 7.85
CA VAL A 617 -13.92 2.16 7.87
C VAL A 617 -12.43 2.52 7.73
N ALA A 618 -11.56 1.84 8.47
CA ALA A 618 -10.11 2.05 8.38
C ALA A 618 -9.60 1.69 6.97
N ARG A 619 -10.02 0.53 6.43
CA ARG A 619 -9.69 0.13 5.04
C ARG A 619 -10.21 1.13 4.01
N GLN A 620 -11.39 1.72 4.24
CA GLN A 620 -11.97 2.72 3.35
C GLN A 620 -11.26 4.07 3.40
N ALA A 621 -10.75 4.45 4.58
CA ALA A 621 -9.98 5.67 4.79
C ALA A 621 -8.54 5.57 4.26
N ALA A 622 -7.96 4.36 4.23
CA ALA A 622 -6.59 4.13 3.81
C ALA A 622 -6.38 4.12 2.28
N ASP A 623 -5.15 4.44 1.90
CA ASP A 623 -4.63 4.38 0.53
C ASP A 623 -3.94 3.03 0.22
N LEU A 624 -3.51 2.32 1.27
CA LEU A 624 -2.85 1.01 1.22
C LEU A 624 -3.49 0.07 2.25
N VAL A 625 -3.75 -1.18 1.88
CA VAL A 625 -4.24 -2.21 2.80
C VAL A 625 -3.22 -3.35 2.90
N LEU A 626 -2.84 -3.73 4.12
CA LEU A 626 -1.89 -4.82 4.39
C LEU A 626 -2.66 -6.11 4.68
N VAL A 627 -2.75 -7.00 3.68
CA VAL A 627 -3.60 -8.21 3.76
C VAL A 627 -3.13 -9.20 4.84
N ASP A 628 -1.85 -9.16 5.18
CA ASP A 628 -1.24 -10.05 6.18
C ASP A 628 -1.12 -9.45 7.59
N ASP A 629 -1.71 -8.27 7.81
CA ASP A 629 -1.61 -7.55 9.07
C ASP A 629 -0.15 -7.37 9.56
N ASN A 630 0.79 -7.15 8.63
CA ASN A 630 2.20 -7.02 8.96
C ASN A 630 2.77 -5.67 8.54
N LEU A 631 3.17 -4.84 9.51
CA LEU A 631 3.77 -3.52 9.24
C LEU A 631 5.06 -3.61 8.39
N ALA A 632 5.82 -4.71 8.45
CA ALA A 632 6.99 -4.92 7.59
C ALA A 632 6.65 -4.90 6.09
N THR A 633 5.40 -5.22 5.73
CA THR A 633 4.88 -5.16 4.36
C THR A 633 4.86 -3.74 3.82
N VAL A 634 4.75 -2.70 4.67
CA VAL A 634 4.94 -1.30 4.27
C VAL A 634 6.34 -1.08 3.68
N GLY A 635 7.39 -1.66 4.29
CA GLY A 635 8.76 -1.58 3.77
C GLY A 635 8.89 -2.18 2.37
N THR A 636 8.18 -3.28 2.11
CA THR A 636 8.10 -3.90 0.77
C THR A 636 7.38 -2.99 -0.23
N ALA A 637 6.28 -2.34 0.18
CA ALA A 637 5.57 -1.38 -0.65
C ALA A 637 6.42 -0.13 -0.96
N VAL A 638 7.16 0.39 0.03
CA VAL A 638 8.11 1.50 -0.17
C VAL A 638 9.22 1.10 -1.16
N ALA A 639 9.79 -0.09 -1.02
CA ALA A 639 10.81 -0.60 -1.95
C ALA A 639 10.30 -0.62 -3.40
N GLU A 640 9.04 -1.02 -3.59
CA GLU A 640 8.40 -1.09 -4.89
C GLU A 640 8.08 0.31 -5.45
N GLY A 641 7.63 1.26 -4.61
CA GLY A 641 7.48 2.67 -4.98
C GLY A 641 8.81 3.29 -5.44
N ARG A 642 9.90 3.04 -4.69
CA ARG A 642 11.26 3.49 -5.06
C ARG A 642 11.72 2.88 -6.40
N ARG A 643 11.43 1.60 -6.64
CA ARG A 643 11.71 0.91 -7.92
C ARG A 643 11.02 1.58 -9.10
N ILE A 644 9.72 1.86 -8.98
CA ILE A 644 8.92 2.47 -10.05
C ILE A 644 9.47 3.85 -10.40
N TYR A 645 9.77 4.67 -9.39
CA TYR A 645 10.37 5.98 -9.59
C TYR A 645 11.72 5.91 -10.31
N ASP A 646 12.60 4.99 -9.90
CA ASP A 646 13.89 4.78 -10.57
C ASP A 646 13.71 4.37 -12.05
N ASN A 647 12.74 3.50 -12.33
CA ASN A 647 12.44 3.07 -13.71
C ASN A 647 11.93 4.24 -14.58
N ILE A 648 11.08 5.09 -14.03
CA ILE A 648 10.61 6.30 -14.71
C ILE A 648 11.79 7.24 -15.01
N ARG A 649 12.71 7.43 -14.06
CA ARG A 649 13.94 8.22 -14.28
C ARG A 649 14.87 7.60 -15.33
N ARG A 650 14.98 6.27 -15.40
CA ARG A 650 15.73 5.57 -16.46
C ARG A 650 15.12 5.80 -17.83
N PHE A 651 13.79 5.68 -17.95
CA PHE A 651 13.07 5.97 -19.18
C PHE A 651 13.27 7.43 -19.62
N LEU A 652 13.09 8.38 -18.70
CA LEU A 652 13.36 9.81 -18.96
C LEU A 652 14.80 10.06 -19.41
N ARG A 653 15.78 9.43 -18.76
CA ARG A 653 17.19 9.56 -19.16
C ARG A 653 17.40 9.13 -20.60
N TYR A 654 16.80 8.00 -20.97
CA TYR A 654 16.92 7.41 -22.29
C TYR A 654 16.21 8.24 -23.37
N ALA A 655 14.90 8.50 -23.20
CA ALA A 655 14.08 9.19 -24.19
C ALA A 655 14.55 10.63 -24.40
N LEU A 656 14.80 11.38 -23.33
CA LEU A 656 15.23 12.78 -23.44
C LEU A 656 16.65 12.92 -24.00
N ALA A 657 17.55 11.96 -23.72
CA ALA A 657 18.89 11.99 -24.32
C ALA A 657 18.84 11.70 -25.82
N GLY A 658 17.94 10.82 -26.27
CA GLY A 658 17.68 10.55 -27.68
C GLY A 658 17.19 11.80 -28.41
N GLY A 659 16.11 12.42 -27.92
CA GLY A 659 15.58 13.66 -28.49
C GLY A 659 16.58 14.81 -28.46
N ALA A 660 17.36 14.95 -27.39
CA ALA A 660 18.44 15.95 -27.33
C ALA A 660 19.53 15.69 -28.38
N ALA A 661 19.90 14.43 -28.62
CA ALA A 661 20.88 14.08 -29.64
C ALA A 661 20.37 14.40 -31.06
N GLU A 662 19.09 14.12 -31.34
CA GLU A 662 18.46 14.42 -32.63
C GLU A 662 18.49 15.93 -32.93
N ILE A 663 18.09 16.76 -31.96
CA ILE A 663 18.18 18.21 -32.09
C ILE A 663 19.62 18.68 -32.33
N LEU A 664 20.58 18.15 -31.56
CA LEU A 664 21.99 18.53 -31.69
C LEU A 664 22.58 18.11 -33.04
N VAL A 665 22.26 16.91 -33.53
CA VAL A 665 22.67 16.44 -34.86
C VAL A 665 22.14 17.37 -35.94
N MET A 666 20.84 17.70 -35.89
CA MET A 666 20.20 18.58 -36.87
C MET A 666 20.73 20.01 -36.81
N LEU A 667 21.06 20.52 -35.63
CA LEU A 667 21.58 21.88 -35.45
C LEU A 667 23.06 22.01 -35.85
N ALA A 668 23.90 21.03 -35.46
CA ALA A 668 25.35 21.11 -35.67
C ALA A 668 25.79 20.59 -37.04
N GLY A 669 25.06 19.65 -37.63
CA GLY A 669 25.42 19.05 -38.93
C GLY A 669 25.64 20.05 -40.06
N PRO A 670 24.78 21.06 -40.26
CA PRO A 670 24.97 22.06 -41.33
C PRO A 670 26.32 22.80 -41.24
N PHE A 671 26.80 23.06 -40.02
CA PHE A 671 28.11 23.70 -39.80
C PHE A 671 29.30 22.77 -40.08
N LEU A 672 29.06 21.46 -40.17
CA LEU A 672 30.05 20.43 -40.50
C LEU A 672 29.98 19.99 -41.97
N GLY A 673 29.23 20.71 -42.81
CA GLY A 673 29.07 20.37 -44.23
C GLY A 673 27.95 19.36 -44.51
N LEU A 674 27.14 19.00 -43.51
CA LEU A 674 26.02 18.05 -43.62
C LEU A 674 24.69 18.84 -43.60
N PRO A 675 24.13 19.26 -44.74
CA PRO A 675 23.13 20.33 -44.73
C PRO A 675 21.79 19.90 -44.14
N VAL A 676 21.40 18.64 -44.34
CA VAL A 676 20.19 18.02 -43.75
C VAL A 676 20.60 16.66 -43.20
N PRO A 677 21.05 16.59 -41.93
CA PRO A 677 21.65 15.37 -41.39
C PRO A 677 20.74 14.14 -41.38
N LEU A 678 19.44 14.36 -41.20
CA LEU A 678 18.40 13.33 -41.17
C LEU A 678 17.15 13.87 -41.86
N LEU A 679 16.45 12.99 -42.59
CA LEU A 679 15.15 13.31 -43.17
C LEU A 679 14.04 13.28 -42.10
N PRO A 680 12.94 14.03 -42.29
CA PRO A 680 11.74 13.94 -41.44
C PRO A 680 11.29 12.50 -41.19
N ALA A 681 11.21 11.69 -42.25
CA ALA A 681 10.85 10.29 -42.22
C ALA A 681 11.76 9.45 -41.30
N GLN A 682 13.07 9.71 -41.35
CA GLN A 682 14.08 9.01 -40.57
C GLN A 682 13.96 9.34 -39.08
N ILE A 683 13.72 10.62 -38.74
CA ILE A 683 13.52 11.08 -37.36
C ILE A 683 12.30 10.39 -36.75
N LEU A 684 11.16 10.39 -37.47
CA LEU A 684 9.93 9.76 -36.99
C LEU A 684 10.08 8.25 -36.82
N TRP A 685 10.79 7.58 -37.73
CA TRP A 685 11.06 6.15 -37.65
C TRP A 685 11.92 5.77 -36.43
N VAL A 686 13.01 6.50 -36.17
CA VAL A 686 13.87 6.25 -35.00
C VAL A 686 13.05 6.38 -33.72
N ASN A 687 12.31 7.48 -33.57
CA ASN A 687 11.48 7.75 -32.39
C ASN A 687 10.41 6.69 -32.15
N LEU A 688 9.77 6.20 -33.22
CA LEU A 688 8.80 5.13 -33.14
C LEU A 688 9.43 3.85 -32.54
N LEU A 689 10.62 3.49 -33.01
CA LEU A 689 11.33 2.28 -32.57
C LEU A 689 11.92 2.40 -31.16
N THR A 690 12.21 3.62 -30.70
CA THR A 690 12.93 3.86 -29.44
C THR A 690 11.97 4.20 -28.30
N HIS A 691 10.96 5.05 -28.51
CA HIS A 691 10.02 5.47 -27.46
C HIS A 691 8.87 4.50 -27.21
N GLY A 692 8.58 3.60 -28.16
CA GLY A 692 7.49 2.63 -28.08
C GLY A 692 7.81 1.44 -27.15
N VAL A 693 8.19 0.31 -27.75
CA VAL A 693 8.36 -0.97 -27.05
C VAL A 693 9.51 -0.93 -26.02
N PRO A 694 10.71 -0.37 -26.32
CA PRO A 694 11.78 -0.28 -25.34
C PRO A 694 11.42 0.59 -24.14
N GLY A 695 10.68 1.70 -24.37
CA GLY A 695 10.20 2.59 -23.31
C GLY A 695 9.30 1.88 -22.29
N VAL A 696 8.33 1.10 -22.77
CA VAL A 696 7.47 0.26 -21.91
C VAL A 696 8.28 -0.78 -21.15
N ALA A 697 9.23 -1.43 -21.82
CA ALA A 697 10.05 -2.46 -21.21
C ALA A 697 10.95 -1.92 -20.08
N LEU A 698 11.42 -0.68 -20.17
CA LEU A 698 12.18 0.00 -19.11
C LEU A 698 11.34 0.19 -17.83
N GLY A 699 10.03 0.40 -17.95
CA GLY A 699 9.11 0.48 -16.80
C GLY A 699 9.08 -0.82 -15.97
N ALA A 700 9.39 -1.96 -16.58
CA ALA A 700 9.34 -3.28 -15.94
C ALA A 700 10.66 -3.73 -15.29
N GLU A 701 11.74 -2.95 -15.40
CA GLU A 701 13.07 -3.30 -14.86
C GLU A 701 13.06 -3.64 -13.35
N PRO A 702 13.90 -4.57 -12.88
CA PRO A 702 13.98 -4.95 -11.47
C PRO A 702 14.55 -3.81 -10.59
N ALA A 703 14.31 -3.90 -9.28
CA ALA A 703 14.93 -3.00 -8.30
C ALA A 703 16.45 -3.21 -8.25
N GLU A 704 17.20 -2.12 -8.09
CA GLU A 704 18.66 -2.18 -7.94
C GLU A 704 19.09 -2.58 -6.52
N PRO A 705 20.30 -3.13 -6.35
CA PRO A 705 20.90 -3.29 -5.02
C PRO A 705 20.93 -1.95 -4.28
N GLY A 706 20.69 -1.96 -2.96
CA GLY A 706 20.72 -0.76 -2.13
C GLY A 706 19.51 0.19 -2.26
N THR A 707 18.44 -0.16 -2.97
CA THR A 707 17.21 0.69 -3.02
C THR A 707 16.64 1.01 -1.64
N MET A 708 16.81 0.11 -0.67
CA MET A 708 16.40 0.27 0.73
C MET A 708 17.56 0.65 1.66
N HIS A 709 18.70 1.10 1.13
CA HIS A 709 19.88 1.55 1.93
C HIS A 709 20.25 3.00 1.55
N ARG A 710 19.35 3.69 0.88
CA ARG A 710 19.48 5.10 0.50
C ARG A 710 18.35 5.88 1.18
N PRO A 711 18.59 7.15 1.55
CA PRO A 711 17.55 7.97 2.14
C PRO A 711 16.38 8.17 1.18
N PRO A 712 15.16 8.42 1.69
CA PRO A 712 14.02 8.81 0.87
C PRO A 712 14.32 10.07 0.06
N ARG A 713 13.75 10.15 -1.14
CA ARG A 713 13.86 11.36 -1.96
C ARG A 713 13.07 12.50 -1.35
N SER A 714 13.52 13.73 -1.57
CA SER A 714 12.71 14.92 -1.27
C SER A 714 11.46 14.94 -2.18
N PRO A 715 10.25 15.19 -1.63
CA PRO A 715 9.03 15.39 -2.42
C PRO A 715 9.08 16.62 -3.33
N GLN A 716 9.89 17.61 -2.96
CA GLN A 716 10.09 18.85 -3.71
C GLN A 716 11.09 18.67 -4.86
N GLU A 717 11.87 17.58 -4.86
CA GLU A 717 12.81 17.30 -5.95
C GLU A 717 12.06 17.11 -7.28
N SER A 718 12.52 17.82 -8.32
CA SER A 718 12.06 17.61 -9.68
C SER A 718 12.43 16.20 -10.15
N VAL A 719 11.62 15.62 -11.04
CA VAL A 719 11.94 14.31 -11.65
C VAL A 719 13.27 14.37 -12.43
N LEU A 720 13.61 15.54 -12.98
CA LEU A 720 14.90 15.82 -13.64
C LEU A 720 16.02 16.29 -12.69
N GLY A 721 15.75 16.31 -11.38
CA GLY A 721 16.69 16.67 -10.31
C GLY A 721 17.85 15.68 -10.15
N ALA A 722 18.61 15.75 -9.05
CA ALA A 722 19.78 14.91 -8.73
C ALA A 722 20.69 14.56 -9.92
N GLY A 723 20.99 15.56 -10.77
CA GLY A 723 21.90 15.40 -11.91
C GLY A 723 21.33 14.65 -13.12
N LEU A 724 20.04 14.28 -13.15
CA LEU A 724 19.43 13.63 -14.31
C LEU A 724 19.48 14.52 -15.56
N LEU A 725 19.12 15.81 -15.44
CA LEU A 725 19.22 16.75 -16.57
C LEU A 725 20.64 16.83 -17.13
N ARG A 726 21.65 16.93 -16.26
CA ARG A 726 23.07 16.89 -16.67
C ARG A 726 23.41 15.58 -17.37
N GLY A 727 22.94 14.46 -16.85
CA GLY A 727 23.11 13.14 -17.46
C GLY A 727 22.47 13.03 -18.84
N VAL A 728 21.27 13.59 -19.03
CA VAL A 728 20.55 13.66 -20.31
C VAL A 728 21.36 14.46 -21.31
N LEU A 729 21.77 15.69 -20.96
CA LEU A 729 22.51 16.58 -21.86
C LEU A 729 23.87 15.98 -22.26
N LEU A 730 24.62 15.41 -21.31
CA LEU A 730 25.91 14.77 -21.61
C LEU A 730 25.76 13.52 -22.48
N THR A 731 24.74 12.70 -22.21
CA THR A 731 24.50 11.47 -22.99
C THR A 731 24.02 11.84 -24.40
N GLY A 732 23.14 12.83 -24.53
CA GLY A 732 22.68 13.33 -25.82
C GLY A 732 23.80 13.97 -26.64
N ALA A 733 24.64 14.80 -26.02
CA ALA A 733 25.81 15.40 -26.67
C ALA A 733 26.84 14.35 -27.13
N LEU A 734 27.10 13.33 -26.31
CA LEU A 734 27.96 12.22 -26.68
C LEU A 734 27.41 11.44 -27.89
N LEU A 735 26.11 11.11 -27.86
CA LEU A 735 25.47 10.42 -28.96
C LEU A 735 25.53 11.27 -30.25
N ALA A 736 25.23 12.56 -30.16
CA ALA A 736 25.30 13.48 -31.29
C ALA A 736 26.73 13.58 -31.86
N ALA A 737 27.75 13.69 -31.01
CA ALA A 737 29.15 13.72 -31.45
C ALA A 737 29.57 12.44 -32.19
N VAL A 738 29.13 11.27 -31.70
CA VAL A 738 29.40 9.99 -32.35
C VAL A 738 28.68 9.87 -33.70
N VAL A 739 27.41 10.31 -33.78
CA VAL A 739 26.63 10.31 -35.03
C VAL A 739 27.24 11.26 -36.06
N LEU A 740 27.54 12.50 -35.67
CA LEU A 740 28.15 13.49 -36.56
C LEU A 740 29.56 13.08 -37.00
N GLY A 741 30.37 12.54 -36.09
CA GLY A 741 31.69 12.01 -36.42
C GLY A 741 31.63 10.87 -37.44
N ALA A 742 30.69 9.95 -37.28
CA ALA A 742 30.45 8.88 -38.25
C ALA A 742 29.99 9.41 -39.60
N ALA A 743 29.06 10.38 -39.60
CA ALA A 743 28.52 10.99 -40.82
C ALA A 743 29.59 11.79 -41.59
N VAL A 744 30.35 12.67 -40.92
CA VAL A 744 31.46 13.43 -41.53
C VAL A 744 32.53 12.49 -42.08
N THR A 745 32.86 11.41 -41.36
CA THR A 745 33.84 10.42 -41.85
C THR A 745 33.30 9.68 -43.08
N ALA A 746 32.02 9.31 -43.09
CA ALA A 746 31.39 8.68 -44.23
C ALA A 746 31.37 9.61 -45.46
N ASP A 747 31.04 10.89 -45.27
CA ASP A 747 31.03 11.90 -46.33
C ASP A 747 32.43 12.09 -46.93
N ALA A 748 33.45 12.23 -46.08
CA ALA A 748 34.85 12.33 -46.50
C ALA A 748 35.35 11.09 -47.28
N LEU A 749 34.74 9.92 -47.05
CA LEU A 749 35.05 8.67 -47.74
C LEU A 749 34.14 8.40 -48.96
N GLY A 750 33.27 9.34 -49.33
CA GLY A 750 32.33 9.18 -50.44
C GLY A 750 31.28 8.08 -50.21
N ARG A 751 30.94 7.82 -48.95
CA ARG A 751 29.92 6.83 -48.53
C ARG A 751 28.58 7.53 -48.26
N PRO A 752 27.44 6.81 -48.25
CA PRO A 752 26.12 7.39 -47.99
C PRO A 752 25.96 7.85 -46.53
N TRP A 753 26.52 9.03 -46.24
CA TRP A 753 26.69 9.56 -44.89
C TRP A 753 25.38 9.76 -44.14
N GLN A 754 24.29 10.09 -44.84
CA GLN A 754 22.97 10.29 -44.25
C GLN A 754 22.38 8.96 -43.72
N SER A 755 22.58 7.88 -44.47
CA SER A 755 22.17 6.52 -44.06
C SER A 755 23.04 6.01 -42.91
N VAL A 756 24.34 6.34 -42.91
CA VAL A 756 25.24 6.07 -41.77
C VAL A 756 24.78 6.81 -40.52
N ALA A 757 24.46 8.10 -40.62
CA ALA A 757 23.96 8.91 -39.50
C ALA A 757 22.68 8.30 -38.91
N PHE A 758 21.73 7.93 -39.76
CA PHE A 758 20.46 7.29 -39.38
C PHE A 758 20.68 5.95 -38.64
N VAL A 759 21.51 5.05 -39.17
CA VAL A 759 21.78 3.75 -38.53
C VAL A 759 22.53 3.91 -37.22
N VAL A 760 23.57 4.76 -37.17
CA VAL A 760 24.37 4.99 -35.96
C VAL A 760 23.53 5.65 -34.87
N LEU A 761 22.64 6.59 -35.21
CA LEU A 761 21.72 7.20 -34.25
C LEU A 761 20.77 6.17 -33.65
N GLY A 762 20.05 5.42 -34.49
CA GLY A 762 19.05 4.43 -34.04
C GLY A 762 19.67 3.32 -33.20
N LEU A 763 20.75 2.69 -33.68
CA LEU A 763 21.46 1.66 -32.92
C LEU A 763 22.12 2.23 -31.67
N GLY A 764 22.62 3.47 -31.71
CA GLY A 764 23.24 4.15 -30.58
C GLY A 764 22.25 4.41 -29.44
N GLN A 765 21.04 4.88 -29.77
CA GLN A 765 19.95 5.03 -28.80
C GLN A 765 19.58 3.68 -28.17
N LEU A 766 19.41 2.63 -28.98
CA LEU A 766 19.13 1.28 -28.46
C LEU A 766 20.26 0.73 -27.56
N GLY A 767 21.52 1.02 -27.91
CA GLY A 767 22.68 0.73 -27.08
C GLY A 767 22.65 1.47 -25.73
N ILE A 768 22.23 2.73 -25.72
CA ILE A 768 22.01 3.50 -24.49
C ILE A 768 20.88 2.90 -23.64
N ALA A 769 19.77 2.46 -24.25
CA ALA A 769 18.68 1.79 -23.55
C ALA A 769 19.18 0.56 -22.76
N LEU A 770 20.06 -0.24 -23.38
CA LEU A 770 20.71 -1.38 -22.72
C LEU A 770 21.76 -0.95 -21.68
N ALA A 771 22.38 0.22 -21.83
CA ALA A 771 23.38 0.74 -20.89
C ALA A 771 22.77 1.31 -19.61
N VAL A 772 21.58 1.92 -19.70
CA VAL A 772 20.86 2.52 -18.55
C VAL A 772 19.98 1.53 -17.79
N ARG A 773 19.92 0.27 -18.23
CA ARG A 773 19.16 -0.81 -17.58
C ARG A 773 19.53 -1.00 -16.11
N ALA A 774 18.60 -1.53 -15.31
CA ALA A 774 18.88 -1.81 -13.92
C ALA A 774 19.91 -2.95 -13.78
N THR A 775 20.77 -2.82 -12.76
CA THR A 775 21.65 -3.94 -12.38
C THR A 775 20.87 -4.89 -11.48
N PRO A 776 20.61 -6.15 -11.88
CA PRO A 776 19.88 -7.08 -11.04
C PRO A 776 20.70 -7.50 -9.82
N ARG A 777 20.02 -7.79 -8.71
CA ARG A 777 20.63 -8.45 -7.55
C ARG A 777 21.10 -9.87 -7.92
N PRO A 778 22.17 -10.38 -7.28
CA PRO A 778 22.58 -11.79 -7.42
C PRO A 778 21.37 -12.72 -7.16
N GLY A 779 21.16 -13.70 -8.03
CA GLY A 779 20.07 -14.68 -7.91
C GLY A 779 18.69 -14.25 -8.47
N ARG A 780 18.51 -13.02 -8.95
CA ARG A 780 17.24 -12.56 -9.57
C ARG A 780 17.36 -12.44 -11.10
N GLY A 781 16.32 -12.87 -11.82
CA GLY A 781 16.28 -12.88 -13.29
C GLY A 781 16.35 -11.49 -13.92
N ARG A 782 16.89 -11.44 -15.15
CA ARG A 782 16.93 -10.21 -15.96
C ARG A 782 15.57 -9.93 -16.59
N ASN A 783 15.28 -8.67 -16.85
CA ASN A 783 14.15 -8.30 -17.69
C ASN A 783 14.44 -8.65 -19.15
N HIS A 784 13.89 -9.78 -19.62
CA HIS A 784 14.04 -10.22 -21.00
C HIS A 784 13.22 -9.36 -21.97
N ALA A 785 12.14 -8.72 -21.51
CA ALA A 785 11.30 -7.88 -22.37
C ALA A 785 12.08 -6.71 -22.99
N LEU A 786 12.99 -6.07 -22.23
CA LEU A 786 13.84 -5.00 -22.76
C LEU A 786 14.81 -5.50 -23.83
N THR A 787 15.41 -6.69 -23.61
CA THR A 787 16.34 -7.27 -24.58
C THR A 787 15.63 -7.66 -25.87
N VAL A 788 14.43 -8.25 -25.77
CA VAL A 788 13.60 -8.57 -26.94
C VAL A 788 13.15 -7.29 -27.65
N ALA A 789 12.71 -6.27 -26.92
CA ALA A 789 12.31 -4.99 -27.49
C ALA A 789 13.45 -4.33 -28.28
N VAL A 790 14.66 -4.28 -27.69
CA VAL A 790 15.85 -3.73 -28.36
C VAL A 790 16.25 -4.55 -29.57
N ALA A 791 16.20 -5.89 -29.49
CA ALA A 791 16.52 -6.76 -30.62
C ALA A 791 15.55 -6.55 -31.79
N VAL A 792 14.24 -6.49 -31.53
CA VAL A 792 13.22 -6.23 -32.55
C VAL A 792 13.41 -4.83 -33.17
N SER A 793 13.61 -3.80 -32.34
CA SER A 793 13.88 -2.44 -32.85
C SER A 793 15.17 -2.37 -33.67
N ALA A 794 16.23 -3.07 -33.27
CA ALA A 794 17.48 -3.10 -34.04
C ALA A 794 17.31 -3.82 -35.38
N LEU A 795 16.55 -4.92 -35.43
CA LEU A 795 16.23 -5.62 -36.68
C LEU A 795 15.42 -4.74 -37.62
N LEU A 796 14.42 -4.01 -37.11
CA LEU A 796 13.64 -3.06 -37.90
C LEU A 796 14.50 -1.88 -38.40
N GLN A 797 15.45 -1.41 -37.59
CA GLN A 797 16.41 -0.37 -37.98
C GLN A 797 17.36 -0.84 -39.10
N LEU A 798 17.80 -2.11 -39.08
CA LEU A 798 18.61 -2.67 -40.16
C LEU A 798 17.78 -2.95 -41.42
N ALA A 799 16.52 -3.37 -41.25
CA ALA A 799 15.59 -3.57 -42.36
C ALA A 799 15.37 -2.28 -43.15
N ALA A 800 15.35 -1.12 -42.48
CA ALA A 800 15.20 0.20 -43.11
C ALA A 800 16.24 0.47 -44.21
N VAL A 801 17.46 -0.05 -44.09
CA VAL A 801 18.57 0.16 -45.05
C VAL A 801 18.87 -1.05 -45.94
N LEU A 802 18.22 -2.20 -45.68
CA LEU A 802 18.43 -3.44 -46.43
C LEU A 802 17.25 -3.81 -47.33
N VAL A 803 16.03 -3.45 -46.95
CA VAL A 803 14.79 -3.88 -47.62
C VAL A 803 14.33 -2.78 -48.58
N PRO A 804 14.24 -3.02 -49.91
CA PRO A 804 14.00 -1.96 -50.89
C PRO A 804 12.75 -1.10 -50.62
N PRO A 805 11.57 -1.66 -50.31
CA PRO A 805 10.40 -0.84 -49.97
C PRO A 805 10.62 0.11 -48.78
N LEU A 806 11.40 -0.30 -47.78
CA LEU A 806 11.68 0.54 -46.62
C LEU A 806 12.74 1.61 -46.94
N ARG A 807 13.70 1.29 -47.81
CA ARG A 807 14.70 2.25 -48.27
C ARG A 807 14.08 3.39 -49.05
N ASP A 808 13.20 3.05 -49.99
CA ASP A 808 12.50 4.02 -50.82
C ASP A 808 11.58 4.90 -49.95
N LEU A 809 10.95 4.30 -48.95
CA LEU A 809 10.08 4.98 -48.00
C LEU A 809 10.85 5.95 -47.08
N LEU A 810 12.06 5.58 -46.62
CA LEU A 810 12.84 6.36 -45.64
C LEU A 810 13.93 7.23 -46.29
N GLY A 811 14.04 7.22 -47.62
CA GLY A 811 15.09 7.92 -48.36
C GLY A 811 16.50 7.46 -47.96
N THR A 812 16.68 6.17 -47.67
CA THR A 812 17.98 5.61 -47.28
C THR A 812 18.63 4.83 -48.42
N GLU A 813 19.96 4.82 -48.43
CA GLU A 813 20.76 4.08 -49.39
C GLU A 813 21.21 2.72 -48.83
N TYR A 814 21.56 1.81 -49.74
CA TYR A 814 22.08 0.50 -49.36
C TYR A 814 23.43 0.64 -48.64
N LEU A 815 23.55 -0.03 -47.50
CA LEU A 815 24.82 -0.19 -46.80
C LEU A 815 25.29 -1.64 -46.93
N SER A 816 26.55 -1.82 -47.33
CA SER A 816 27.20 -3.13 -47.36
C SER A 816 27.31 -3.72 -45.95
N ALA A 817 27.50 -5.04 -45.85
CA ALA A 817 27.68 -5.71 -44.57
C ALA A 817 28.86 -5.14 -43.75
N ALA A 818 29.93 -4.69 -44.40
CA ALA A 818 31.07 -4.07 -43.74
C ALA A 818 30.73 -2.68 -43.16
N GLU A 819 29.97 -1.87 -43.90
CA GLU A 819 29.50 -0.56 -43.43
C GLU A 819 28.52 -0.72 -42.26
N LEU A 820 27.60 -1.69 -42.34
CA LEU A 820 26.68 -2.00 -41.25
C LEU A 820 27.42 -2.49 -40.00
N ALA A 821 28.42 -3.37 -40.15
CA ALA A 821 29.25 -3.81 -39.02
C ALA A 821 30.01 -2.63 -38.39
N THR A 822 30.51 -1.71 -39.21
CA THR A 822 31.18 -0.48 -38.73
C THR A 822 30.20 0.43 -38.01
N CYS A 823 28.99 0.66 -38.57
CA CYS A 823 27.95 1.45 -37.93
C CYS A 823 27.55 0.84 -36.58
N ALA A 824 27.36 -0.48 -36.53
CA ALA A 824 27.04 -1.19 -35.30
C ALA A 824 28.16 -1.06 -34.26
N ALA A 825 29.43 -1.21 -34.65
CA ALA A 825 30.57 -1.03 -33.76
C ALA A 825 30.62 0.39 -33.19
N VAL A 826 30.50 1.43 -34.03
CA VAL A 826 30.50 2.84 -33.62
C VAL A 826 29.30 3.15 -32.72
N ALA A 827 28.12 2.61 -33.04
CA ALA A 827 26.91 2.78 -32.25
C ALA A 827 27.00 2.19 -30.83
N THR A 828 27.95 1.27 -30.56
CA THR A 828 28.17 0.79 -29.19
C THR A 828 28.88 1.80 -28.28
N LEU A 829 29.61 2.78 -28.85
CA LEU A 829 30.44 3.71 -28.08
C LEU A 829 29.67 4.53 -27.04
N PRO A 830 28.51 5.17 -27.37
CA PRO A 830 27.74 5.92 -26.38
C PRO A 830 27.27 5.04 -25.22
N GLY A 831 26.75 3.84 -25.53
CA GLY A 831 26.30 2.89 -24.52
C GLY A 831 27.44 2.40 -23.61
N LEU A 832 28.62 2.11 -24.18
CA LEU A 832 29.80 1.71 -23.42
C LEU A 832 30.27 2.83 -22.49
N ALA A 833 30.37 4.07 -22.99
CA ALA A 833 30.78 5.22 -22.22
C ALA A 833 29.82 5.51 -21.05
N VAL A 834 28.49 5.46 -21.30
CA VAL A 834 27.47 5.59 -20.25
C VAL A 834 27.65 4.52 -19.18
N ARG A 835 27.92 3.27 -19.59
CA ARG A 835 28.12 2.15 -18.66
C ARG A 835 29.41 2.27 -17.84
N LEU A 836 30.49 2.79 -18.44
CA LEU A 836 31.76 3.06 -17.75
C LEU A 836 31.61 4.21 -16.74
N ALA A 837 30.93 5.29 -17.12
CA ALA A 837 30.63 6.41 -16.22
C ALA A 837 29.79 5.95 -15.01
N ALA A 838 28.78 5.10 -15.25
CA ALA A 838 27.96 4.53 -14.19
C ALA A 838 28.76 3.64 -13.21
N ARG A 839 29.80 2.94 -13.67
CA ARG A 839 30.70 2.16 -12.80
C ARG A 839 31.59 3.04 -11.91
N LYS A 840 32.13 4.13 -12.45
CA LYS A 840 32.97 5.07 -11.68
C LYS A 840 32.19 5.77 -10.57
N GLY A 841 30.93 6.14 -10.82
CA GLY A 841 30.05 6.73 -9.80
C GLY A 841 29.62 5.79 -8.68
N ARG A 842 29.80 4.46 -8.84
CA ARG A 842 29.53 3.46 -7.79
C ARG A 842 30.73 3.22 -6.86
N GLY A 843 31.90 3.76 -7.18
CA GLY A 843 33.15 3.54 -6.43
C GLY A 843 33.54 4.66 -5.47
N THR A 844 32.77 5.74 -5.38
CA THR A 844 32.97 6.82 -4.41
C THR A 844 31.81 6.81 -3.42
N PRO A 845 31.96 6.27 -2.20
CA PRO A 845 31.07 6.67 -1.12
C PRO A 845 31.25 8.18 -0.96
N ASN A 846 30.18 8.95 -1.17
CA ASN A 846 30.19 10.34 -0.73
C ASN A 846 30.35 10.29 0.80
N ALA A 847 31.50 10.76 1.27
CA ALA A 847 31.74 11.09 2.68
C ALA A 847 30.92 12.32 3.08
#